data_AF-A0A6C0B0M6-F1
#
_entry.id   AF-A0A6C0B0M6-F1
#
_cell.length_a   1.000
_cell.length_b   1.000
_cell.length_c   1.000
_cell.angle_alpha   90.00
_cell.angle_beta   90.00
_cell.angle_gamma   90.00
#
_symmetry.space_group_name_H-M   'P 1'
#
loop_
_entity.id
_entity.type
_entity.pdbx_description
1 polymer ?
#
loop_
_entity_poly.entity_id
_entity_poly.type
_entity_poly.pdbx_seq_one_letter_code
_entity_poly.pdbx_strand_id
1 'polypeptide(L)'
;MKYPFVLFYSDDSEIISFFDNQELNCTLFFTNNKLNELFNPNYQILVTYGPDEPNLNSVIANRMRSRWIHFKQIESIERFNNAVNYCFIHNCTLSRINVRPTFSIFTSTYNSYNKILRAYSSIKKQTFIDYEWVILDDSPDDSHFSFLKELFDNNNKVRLYKRSCNSGNIGNVKNEVVSLCRGKYVLELDHDDEILPDVLKDSVECFENNPEIGFIYMDFINIHENGNNFHYGDFICKGYGSYYSQKYNNKWVYVYNTPNINNITLSSLVCCPNHPRIWKRESLLEAGNYSEFLPICDDYEILLRTFCTTKMAKIHKLGYVQYMNESNNNFSLIRNSEINRIGPGFIQPIFYELFKIDERCKELNCYEDPKYIYEHSQIWKRENYKFLYSNKIINPDYDGQYCILGISSLIYKLEYIKELYLNKRNDFILLDSVNIEEIQNVLDKYELNFKCYTVSIEEALNYFLMMYKSTDNYEIIDNYNTNLSQRHLVINENTTPEQKYLEIGIETGYNFNNVHFKTKIGVDPDPKCENEIIKLTSDDFFGKNCDFFDTVFIDGMHQSEYVLRDFNNSISKLNDNGVIFIDDILPLNYNEQLKIPNKHVYENGILKYREPWTGDVWKVVYYMLKYHSTDFEFKYYNNQNYRGVGVFKILNKFNIPEASIDEINAYEYYKDFNQYLIYF
;
A
#
# COMPACT_ATOMS: atom_id res chain seq x y z
N MET A 1 3.10 -30.97 42.56
CA MET A 1 2.94 -31.24 41.12
C MET A 1 4.13 -32.03 40.62
N LYS A 2 3.92 -33.03 39.77
CA LYS A 2 4.98 -33.85 39.15
C LYS A 2 5.12 -33.46 37.68
N TYR A 3 6.34 -33.32 37.18
CA TYR A 3 6.61 -33.07 35.76
C TYR A 3 6.78 -34.40 35.01
N PRO A 4 6.36 -34.49 33.74
CA PRO A 4 5.80 -33.43 32.89
C PRO A 4 4.31 -33.11 33.16
N PHE A 5 3.85 -31.95 32.69
CA PHE A 5 2.44 -31.63 32.54
C PHE A 5 1.94 -32.19 31.21
N VAL A 6 0.99 -33.10 31.30
CA VAL A 6 0.46 -33.87 30.19
C VAL A 6 -0.97 -33.43 29.92
N LEU A 7 -1.23 -33.00 28.69
CA LEU A 7 -2.59 -32.81 28.20
C LEU A 7 -3.13 -34.14 27.70
N PHE A 8 -4.15 -34.67 28.36
CA PHE A 8 -4.76 -35.96 28.02
C PHE A 8 -6.09 -35.74 27.30
N TYR A 9 -6.11 -36.03 26.00
CA TYR A 9 -7.26 -35.89 25.14
C TYR A 9 -8.01 -37.23 24.99
N SER A 10 -9.24 -37.30 25.51
CA SER A 10 -10.11 -38.47 25.36
C SER A 10 -11.58 -38.13 25.61
N ASP A 11 -12.46 -38.76 24.85
CA ASP A 11 -13.93 -38.68 25.04
C ASP A 11 -14.46 -39.77 26.01
N ASP A 12 -13.58 -40.65 26.50
CA ASP A 12 -13.94 -41.74 27.39
C ASP A 12 -13.98 -41.27 28.85
N SER A 13 -15.15 -41.30 29.49
CA SER A 13 -15.27 -40.91 30.90
C SER A 13 -14.72 -41.96 31.86
N GLU A 14 -14.68 -43.24 31.47
CA GLU A 14 -14.20 -44.33 32.33
C GLU A 14 -12.67 -44.27 32.50
N ILE A 15 -11.94 -43.86 31.45
CA ILE A 15 -10.49 -43.71 31.53
C ILE A 15 -10.07 -42.58 32.49
N ILE A 16 -10.90 -41.55 32.66
CA ILE A 16 -10.64 -40.47 33.63
C ILE A 16 -10.67 -41.04 35.05
N SER A 17 -11.71 -41.80 35.39
CA SER A 17 -11.83 -42.46 36.70
C SER A 17 -10.74 -43.52 36.94
N PHE A 18 -10.24 -44.17 35.88
CA PHE A 18 -9.11 -45.10 36.00
C PHE A 18 -7.88 -44.44 36.63
N PHE A 19 -7.60 -43.17 36.31
CA PHE A 19 -6.40 -42.46 36.78
C PHE A 19 -6.52 -41.87 38.20
N ASP A 20 -7.72 -41.66 38.73
CA ASP A 20 -7.93 -41.00 40.03
C ASP A 20 -7.26 -41.72 41.21
N ASN A 21 -7.06 -43.05 41.10
CA ASN A 21 -6.48 -43.89 42.15
C ASN A 21 -5.07 -44.42 41.82
N GLN A 22 -4.40 -43.86 40.81
CA GLN A 22 -3.12 -44.38 40.30
C GLN A 22 -1.93 -43.51 40.71
N GLU A 23 -0.78 -44.15 40.93
CA GLU A 23 0.46 -43.43 41.20
C GLU A 23 1.12 -42.95 39.89
N LEU A 24 0.84 -41.69 39.53
CA LEU A 24 1.37 -41.05 38.32
C LEU A 24 2.72 -40.39 38.58
N ASN A 25 3.62 -40.44 37.59
CA ASN A 25 4.88 -39.70 37.57
C ASN A 25 4.80 -38.36 36.85
N CYS A 26 3.59 -37.96 36.44
CA CYS A 26 3.29 -36.73 35.72
C CYS A 26 2.07 -36.04 36.35
N THR A 27 1.74 -34.84 35.86
CA THR A 27 0.47 -34.17 36.17
C THR A 27 -0.41 -34.23 34.92
N LEU A 28 -1.59 -34.86 35.02
CA LEU A 28 -2.54 -34.98 33.92
C LEU A 28 -3.57 -33.85 33.95
N PHE A 29 -3.88 -33.34 32.76
CA PHE A 29 -4.94 -32.37 32.51
C PHE A 29 -5.86 -32.96 31.43
N PHE A 30 -7.08 -33.32 31.80
CA PHE A 30 -8.02 -33.95 30.89
C PHE A 30 -8.76 -32.91 30.04
N THR A 31 -8.94 -33.23 28.76
CA THR A 31 -9.67 -32.39 27.80
C THR A 31 -10.32 -33.26 26.74
N ASN A 32 -11.46 -32.84 26.20
CA ASN A 32 -12.18 -33.57 25.15
C ASN A 32 -12.71 -32.66 24.03
N ASN A 33 -12.60 -31.34 24.19
CA ASN A 33 -13.15 -30.37 23.24
C ASN A 33 -12.34 -29.07 23.12
N LYS A 34 -11.24 -28.91 23.86
CA LYS A 34 -10.46 -27.65 23.88
C LYS A 34 -9.14 -27.77 23.11
N LEU A 35 -9.22 -27.85 21.78
CA LEU A 35 -8.03 -27.89 20.90
C LEU A 35 -7.06 -26.71 21.12
N ASN A 36 -7.54 -25.56 21.60
CA ASN A 36 -6.70 -24.41 21.96
C ASN A 36 -5.65 -24.74 23.04
N GLU A 37 -5.87 -25.76 23.86
CA GLU A 37 -4.92 -26.20 24.88
C GLU A 37 -3.64 -26.77 24.27
N LEU A 38 -3.67 -27.25 23.02
CA LEU A 38 -2.47 -27.69 22.28
C LEU A 38 -1.44 -26.56 22.09
N PHE A 39 -1.89 -25.31 22.17
CA PHE A 39 -1.07 -24.11 22.01
C PHE A 39 -0.64 -23.51 23.35
N ASN A 40 -1.11 -24.05 24.49
CA ASN A 40 -0.69 -23.61 25.81
C ASN A 40 0.75 -24.09 26.09
N PRO A 41 1.73 -23.17 26.25
CA PRO A 41 3.14 -23.53 26.45
C PRO A 41 3.41 -24.26 27.78
N ASN A 42 2.45 -24.31 28.70
CA ASN A 42 2.56 -25.03 29.97
C ASN A 42 2.40 -26.54 29.84
N TYR A 43 1.77 -27.05 28.77
CA TYR A 43 1.71 -28.49 28.52
C TYR A 43 2.95 -28.93 27.74
N GLN A 44 3.61 -29.97 28.24
CA GLN A 44 4.80 -30.53 27.60
C GLN A 44 4.47 -31.72 26.70
N ILE A 45 3.46 -32.53 27.00
CA ILE A 45 3.13 -33.73 26.22
C ILE A 45 1.64 -33.75 25.91
N LEU A 46 1.29 -34.18 24.69
CA LEU A 46 -0.07 -34.57 24.32
C LEU A 46 -0.20 -36.08 24.42
N VAL A 47 -1.18 -36.58 25.17
CA VAL A 47 -1.58 -37.98 25.14
C VAL A 47 -2.99 -38.06 24.60
N THR A 48 -3.24 -39.00 23.70
CA THR A 48 -4.59 -39.34 23.22
C THR A 48 -4.90 -40.80 23.53
N TYR A 49 -6.17 -41.12 23.76
CA TYR A 49 -6.62 -42.47 24.07
C TYR A 49 -7.88 -42.82 23.28
N GLY A 50 -7.88 -44.00 22.64
CA GLY A 50 -9.01 -44.52 21.87
C GLY A 50 -8.60 -45.60 20.85
N PRO A 51 -9.55 -46.31 20.23
CA PRO A 51 -9.25 -47.40 19.29
C PRO A 51 -8.49 -46.91 18.04
N ASP A 52 -8.77 -45.67 17.63
CA ASP A 52 -8.18 -44.99 16.48
C ASP A 52 -7.51 -43.68 16.90
N GLU A 53 -6.46 -43.30 16.16
CA GLU A 53 -5.76 -42.04 16.36
C GLU A 53 -6.66 -40.88 15.91
N PRO A 54 -6.92 -39.88 16.77
CA PRO A 54 -7.76 -38.77 16.38
C PRO A 54 -7.10 -37.96 15.26
N ASN A 55 -7.90 -37.49 14.30
CA ASN A 55 -7.39 -36.68 13.19
C ASN A 55 -7.06 -35.24 13.65
N LEU A 56 -5.92 -35.09 14.33
CA LEU A 56 -5.43 -33.82 14.87
C LEU A 56 -4.36 -33.17 13.97
N ASN A 57 -3.93 -33.82 12.88
CA ASN A 57 -2.79 -33.37 12.08
C ASN A 57 -2.93 -31.94 11.54
N SER A 58 -4.16 -31.51 11.23
CA SER A 58 -4.47 -30.15 10.74
C SER A 58 -4.45 -29.08 11.83
N VAL A 59 -4.58 -29.45 13.11
CA VAL A 59 -4.79 -28.52 14.24
C VAL A 59 -3.75 -28.65 15.34
N ILE A 60 -2.93 -29.70 15.32
CA ILE A 60 -1.87 -29.92 16.29
C ILE A 60 -0.77 -28.86 16.14
N ALA A 61 -0.44 -28.21 17.25
CA ALA A 61 0.69 -27.29 17.30
C ALA A 61 1.97 -28.01 16.84
N ASN A 62 2.80 -27.36 16.02
CA ASN A 62 4.03 -27.97 15.49
C ASN A 62 4.90 -28.58 16.59
N ARG A 63 5.05 -27.87 17.72
CA ARG A 63 5.80 -28.34 18.90
C ARG A 63 5.22 -29.58 19.59
N MET A 64 3.94 -29.90 19.37
CA MET A 64 3.26 -31.04 19.97
C MET A 64 3.34 -32.29 19.10
N ARG A 65 3.61 -32.19 17.79
CA ARG A 65 3.72 -33.35 16.90
C ARG A 65 4.77 -34.36 17.35
N SER A 66 5.96 -33.90 17.74
CA SER A 66 7.03 -34.77 18.27
C SER A 66 6.82 -35.19 19.72
N ARG A 67 5.74 -34.73 20.35
CA ARG A 67 5.40 -34.87 21.77
C ARG A 67 4.04 -35.52 21.98
N TRP A 68 3.53 -36.16 20.94
CA TRP A 68 2.23 -36.79 20.93
C TRP A 68 2.41 -38.29 21.09
N ILE A 69 1.68 -38.86 22.05
CA ILE A 69 1.55 -40.30 22.26
C ILE A 69 0.08 -40.68 22.08
N HIS A 70 -0.18 -41.71 21.29
CA HIS A 70 -1.52 -42.30 21.16
C HIS A 70 -1.54 -43.70 21.79
N PHE A 71 -2.45 -43.91 22.74
CA PHE A 71 -2.69 -45.22 23.35
C PHE A 71 -4.01 -45.81 22.85
N LYS A 72 -3.92 -46.99 22.23
CA LYS A 72 -5.11 -47.80 21.93
C LYS A 72 -5.69 -48.46 23.16
N GLN A 73 -4.80 -48.93 24.04
CA GLN A 73 -5.09 -49.53 25.33
C GLN A 73 -3.97 -49.17 26.31
N ILE A 74 -4.31 -49.03 27.59
CA ILE A 74 -3.34 -48.81 28.67
C ILE A 74 -3.23 -50.11 29.46
N GLU A 75 -2.22 -50.92 29.15
CA GLU A 75 -2.03 -52.24 29.78
C GLU A 75 -1.67 -52.16 31.28
N SER A 76 -0.90 -51.14 31.66
CA SER A 76 -0.52 -50.88 33.06
C SER A 76 -0.12 -49.43 33.27
N ILE A 77 -0.23 -48.96 34.52
CA ILE A 77 0.21 -47.61 34.90
C ILE A 77 1.73 -47.43 34.76
N GLU A 78 2.50 -48.50 34.99
CA GLU A 78 3.94 -48.49 34.81
C GLU A 78 4.32 -48.21 33.35
N ARG A 79 3.65 -48.88 32.40
CA ARG A 79 3.88 -48.68 30.97
C ARG A 79 3.49 -47.27 30.53
N PHE A 80 2.39 -46.73 31.04
CA PHE A 80 1.99 -45.34 30.82
C PHE A 80 3.06 -44.35 31.33
N ASN A 81 3.49 -44.49 32.59
CA ASN A 81 4.51 -43.65 33.20
C ASN A 81 5.84 -43.70 32.42
N ASN A 82 6.27 -44.90 32.01
CA ASN A 82 7.50 -45.08 31.23
C ASN A 82 7.42 -44.40 29.86
N ALA A 83 6.31 -44.53 29.14
CA ALA A 83 6.12 -43.92 27.83
C ALA A 83 6.10 -42.38 27.92
N VAL A 84 5.35 -41.82 28.88
CA VAL A 84 5.31 -40.37 29.13
C VAL A 84 6.69 -39.85 29.49
N ASN A 85 7.39 -40.51 30.41
CA ASN A 85 8.71 -40.09 30.86
C ASN A 85 9.75 -40.17 29.72
N TYR A 86 9.74 -41.26 28.94
CA TYR A 86 10.62 -41.40 27.77
C TYR A 86 10.38 -40.28 26.76
N CYS A 87 9.11 -40.02 26.40
CA CYS A 87 8.77 -38.94 25.47
C CYS A 87 9.25 -37.58 25.99
N PHE A 88 9.07 -37.31 27.29
CA PHE A 88 9.51 -36.07 27.91
C PHE A 88 11.03 -35.90 27.87
N ILE A 89 11.77 -36.91 28.34
CA ILE A 89 13.23 -36.88 28.38
C ILE A 89 13.80 -36.77 26.97
N HIS A 90 13.29 -37.55 26.01
CA HIS A 90 13.70 -37.47 24.62
C HIS A 90 13.51 -36.05 24.07
N ASN A 91 12.35 -35.44 24.28
CA ASN A 91 12.09 -34.07 23.82
C ASN A 91 12.91 -32.99 24.54
N CYS A 92 13.32 -33.21 25.79
CA CYS A 92 14.25 -32.33 26.49
C CYS A 92 15.66 -32.34 25.87
N THR A 93 16.03 -33.40 25.15
CA THR A 93 17.31 -33.50 24.43
C THR A 93 17.26 -32.95 23.00
N LEU A 94 16.07 -32.73 22.44
CA LEU A 94 15.93 -32.17 21.10
C LEU A 94 16.31 -30.68 21.06
N SER A 95 16.71 -30.22 19.87
CA SER A 95 16.93 -28.80 19.62
C SER A 95 15.71 -28.01 20.06
N ARG A 96 15.95 -26.94 20.84
CA ARG A 96 14.85 -26.15 21.39
C ARG A 96 14.00 -25.47 20.32
N ILE A 97 14.51 -25.34 19.09
CA ILE A 97 13.77 -24.86 17.91
C ILE A 97 12.54 -25.74 17.63
N ASN A 98 12.59 -27.04 17.94
CA ASN A 98 11.52 -27.99 17.60
C ASN A 98 10.45 -28.11 18.70
N VAL A 99 10.66 -27.50 19.86
CA VAL A 99 9.97 -27.93 21.09
C VAL A 99 9.42 -26.78 21.94
N ARG A 100 9.60 -25.54 21.47
CA ARG A 100 9.11 -24.32 22.12
C ARG A 100 7.87 -23.80 21.39
N PRO A 101 7.06 -22.87 21.95
CA PRO A 101 6.15 -22.11 21.11
C PRO A 101 6.93 -21.54 19.93
N THR A 102 6.29 -21.45 18.77
CA THR A 102 6.94 -20.93 17.57
C THR A 102 7.36 -19.47 17.77
N PHE A 103 6.51 -18.67 18.42
CA PHE A 103 6.73 -17.24 18.66
C PHE A 103 6.84 -16.88 20.15
N SER A 104 7.73 -15.94 20.46
CA SER A 104 7.67 -15.12 21.68
C SER A 104 7.47 -13.66 21.31
N ILE A 105 6.36 -13.09 21.73
CA ILE A 105 6.23 -11.62 21.78
C ILE A 105 6.84 -11.19 23.10
N PHE A 106 7.72 -10.18 23.08
CA PHE A 106 8.30 -9.65 24.31
C PHE A 106 8.01 -8.16 24.45
N THR A 107 7.76 -7.76 25.70
CA THR A 107 7.43 -6.38 26.06
C THR A 107 8.15 -6.01 27.33
N SER A 108 8.94 -4.94 27.28
CA SER A 108 9.42 -4.24 28.47
C SER A 108 8.38 -3.18 28.87
N THR A 109 8.08 -3.11 30.16
CA THR A 109 7.04 -2.18 30.66
C THR A 109 7.54 -1.39 31.86
N TYR A 110 7.08 -0.15 31.95
CA TYR A 110 7.34 0.78 33.05
C TYR A 110 6.08 1.61 33.27
N ASN A 111 5.39 1.41 34.40
CA ASN A 111 4.19 2.16 34.78
C ASN A 111 3.14 2.30 33.66
N SER A 112 2.86 1.23 32.90
CA SER A 112 2.01 1.28 31.71
C SER A 112 0.51 1.24 32.02
N TYR A 113 0.11 0.54 33.10
CA TYR A 113 -1.28 0.44 33.55
C TYR A 113 -2.25 0.15 32.39
N ASN A 114 -3.23 1.01 32.14
CA ASN A 114 -4.26 0.78 31.11
C ASN A 114 -3.70 0.72 29.68
N LYS A 115 -2.53 1.29 29.41
CA LYS A 115 -1.93 1.26 28.06
C LYS A 115 -1.61 -0.17 27.61
N ILE A 116 -1.23 -1.06 28.53
CA ILE A 116 -0.93 -2.48 28.23
C ILE A 116 -2.13 -3.23 27.65
N LEU A 117 -3.36 -2.76 27.90
CA LEU A 117 -4.59 -3.38 27.38
C LEU A 117 -4.68 -3.27 25.87
N ARG A 118 -4.06 -2.26 25.27
CA ARG A 118 -3.99 -2.06 23.83
C ARG A 118 -3.14 -3.14 23.17
N ALA A 119 -1.90 -3.28 23.63
CA ALA A 119 -1.00 -4.36 23.21
C ALA A 119 -1.68 -5.72 23.40
N TYR A 120 -2.25 -5.97 24.59
CA TYR A 120 -2.96 -7.22 24.87
C TYR A 120 -4.13 -7.49 23.92
N SER A 121 -4.94 -6.48 23.61
CA SER A 121 -6.09 -6.59 22.71
C SER A 121 -5.64 -6.92 21.28
N SER A 122 -4.50 -6.38 20.83
CA SER A 122 -3.93 -6.69 19.52
C SER A 122 -3.35 -8.11 19.46
N ILE A 123 -2.68 -8.57 20.52
CA ILE A 123 -2.14 -9.93 20.63
C ILE A 123 -3.27 -10.97 20.61
N LYS A 124 -4.39 -10.70 21.28
CA LYS A 124 -5.56 -11.60 21.27
C LYS A 124 -6.19 -11.77 19.89
N LYS A 125 -5.99 -10.82 18.98
CA LYS A 125 -6.51 -10.85 17.61
C LYS A 125 -5.58 -11.59 16.63
N GLN A 126 -4.40 -12.04 17.06
CA GLN A 126 -3.47 -12.73 16.18
C GLN A 126 -4.06 -14.04 15.64
N THR A 127 -3.96 -14.25 14.32
CA THR A 127 -4.47 -15.45 13.63
C THR A 127 -3.55 -16.65 13.83
N PHE A 128 -2.26 -16.42 14.05
CA PHE A 128 -1.31 -17.44 14.47
C PHE A 128 -1.36 -17.62 16.00
N ILE A 129 -1.62 -18.84 16.47
CA ILE A 129 -1.94 -19.10 17.89
C ILE A 129 -0.83 -19.75 18.71
N ASP A 130 0.24 -20.28 18.10
CA ASP A 130 1.38 -20.92 18.80
C ASP A 130 2.43 -19.90 19.28
N TYR A 131 2.03 -19.04 20.21
CA TYR A 131 2.87 -17.99 20.77
C TYR A 131 2.81 -17.95 22.31
N GLU A 132 3.82 -17.33 22.90
CA GLU A 132 3.78 -16.79 24.26
C GLU A 132 4.00 -15.27 24.24
N TRP A 133 3.51 -14.58 25.27
CA TRP A 133 3.80 -13.17 25.53
C TRP A 133 4.59 -13.04 26.83
N VAL A 134 5.81 -12.52 26.74
CA VAL A 134 6.75 -12.39 27.86
C VAL A 134 6.85 -10.92 28.24
N ILE A 135 6.45 -10.59 29.46
CA ILE A 135 6.42 -9.22 29.97
C ILE A 135 7.45 -9.10 31.09
N LEU A 136 8.34 -8.11 30.98
CA LEU A 136 9.28 -7.76 32.05
C LEU A 136 8.97 -6.36 32.58
N ASP A 137 8.51 -6.31 33.83
CA ASP A 137 8.21 -5.07 34.54
C ASP A 137 9.47 -4.47 35.18
N ASP A 138 9.84 -3.27 34.72
CA ASP A 138 10.96 -2.46 35.22
C ASP A 138 10.46 -1.33 36.15
N SER A 139 9.19 -1.34 36.55
CA SER A 139 8.63 -0.32 37.45
C SER A 139 9.27 -0.36 38.84
N PRO A 140 9.51 0.80 39.48
CA PRO A 140 10.25 0.87 40.74
C PRO A 140 9.50 0.28 41.94
N ASP A 141 8.17 0.29 41.92
CA ASP A 141 7.33 -0.26 42.98
C ASP A 141 6.55 -1.51 42.53
N ASP A 142 5.91 -2.20 43.49
CA ASP A 142 5.15 -3.44 43.28
C ASP A 142 3.70 -3.25 42.83
N SER A 143 3.19 -2.01 42.82
CA SER A 143 1.79 -1.76 42.48
C SER A 143 1.49 -2.11 41.03
N HIS A 144 2.38 -1.71 40.11
CA HIS A 144 2.26 -2.03 38.70
C HIS A 144 2.35 -3.55 38.44
N PHE A 145 3.31 -4.24 39.08
CA PHE A 145 3.44 -5.69 38.96
C PHE A 145 2.21 -6.44 39.50
N SER A 146 1.62 -5.95 40.60
CA SER A 146 0.40 -6.51 41.18
C SER A 146 -0.79 -6.33 40.25
N PHE A 147 -0.92 -5.16 39.63
CA PHE A 147 -1.90 -4.90 38.56
C PHE A 147 -1.73 -5.86 37.38
N LEU A 148 -0.51 -6.07 36.89
CA LEU A 148 -0.25 -7.00 35.78
C LEU A 148 -0.59 -8.45 36.16
N LYS A 149 -0.31 -8.87 37.41
CA LYS A 149 -0.69 -10.21 37.90
C LYS A 149 -2.19 -10.39 37.89
N GLU A 150 -2.95 -9.44 38.42
CA GLU A 150 -4.41 -9.49 38.44
C GLU A 150 -4.97 -9.52 37.01
N LEU A 151 -4.43 -8.68 36.13
CA LEU A 151 -4.86 -8.60 34.74
C LEU A 151 -4.64 -9.91 33.95
N PHE A 152 -3.58 -10.66 34.26
CA PHE A 152 -3.17 -11.85 33.51
C PHE A 152 -3.27 -13.18 34.27
N ASP A 153 -3.87 -13.21 35.45
CA ASP A 153 -3.91 -14.36 36.37
C ASP A 153 -4.33 -15.69 35.69
N ASN A 154 -5.25 -15.61 34.73
CA ASN A 154 -5.79 -16.77 34.02
C ASN A 154 -5.29 -16.92 32.57
N ASN A 155 -4.24 -16.19 32.18
CA ASN A 155 -3.72 -16.26 30.81
C ASN A 155 -2.46 -17.14 30.74
N ASN A 156 -2.64 -18.37 30.28
CA ASN A 156 -1.57 -19.35 30.14
C ASN A 156 -0.52 -19.02 29.05
N LYS A 157 -0.79 -18.05 28.16
CA LYS A 157 0.16 -17.57 27.17
C LYS A 157 1.02 -16.43 27.69
N VAL A 158 0.65 -15.81 28.82
CA VAL A 158 1.38 -14.69 29.40
C VAL A 158 2.35 -15.19 30.46
N ARG A 159 3.62 -14.78 30.34
CA ARG A 159 4.64 -14.99 31.37
C ARG A 159 5.13 -13.65 31.85
N LEU A 160 4.84 -13.37 33.11
CA LEU A 160 5.09 -12.10 33.74
C LEU A 160 6.29 -12.20 34.69
N TYR A 161 7.23 -11.28 34.55
CA TYR A 161 8.46 -11.19 35.34
C TYR A 161 8.63 -9.78 35.89
N LYS A 162 9.19 -9.68 37.10
CA LYS A 162 9.59 -8.42 37.72
C LYS A 162 11.09 -8.40 37.88
N ARG A 163 11.73 -7.27 37.57
CA ARG A 163 13.12 -7.04 37.97
C ARG A 163 13.21 -6.79 39.47
N SER A 164 14.37 -7.09 40.06
CA SER A 164 14.66 -6.81 41.47
C SER A 164 14.76 -5.32 41.77
N CYS A 165 15.17 -4.53 40.77
CA CYS A 165 15.21 -3.07 40.81
C CYS A 165 15.07 -2.50 39.40
N ASN A 166 14.71 -1.22 39.33
CA ASN A 166 14.68 -0.48 38.07
C ASN A 166 16.09 -0.42 37.44
N SER A 167 16.21 -0.78 36.17
CA SER A 167 17.50 -0.81 35.48
C SER A 167 17.98 0.58 35.05
N GLY A 168 17.08 1.52 34.79
CA GLY A 168 17.37 2.80 34.15
C GLY A 168 17.83 2.72 32.68
N ASN A 169 18.10 1.51 32.15
CA ASN A 169 18.60 1.26 30.80
C ASN A 169 17.68 0.27 30.07
N ILE A 170 17.09 0.71 28.95
CA ILE A 170 16.11 -0.09 28.23
C ILE A 170 16.74 -1.29 27.50
N GLY A 171 17.96 -1.16 26.97
CA GLY A 171 18.68 -2.25 26.30
C GLY A 171 18.94 -3.43 27.24
N ASN A 172 19.31 -3.17 28.50
CA ASN A 172 19.47 -4.20 29.51
C ASN A 172 18.14 -4.93 29.83
N VAL A 173 17.04 -4.18 29.94
CA VAL A 173 15.69 -4.76 30.15
C VAL A 173 15.29 -5.63 28.95
N LYS A 174 15.57 -5.18 27.71
CA LYS A 174 15.33 -5.95 26.49
C LYS A 174 16.17 -7.24 26.46
N ASN A 175 17.45 -7.18 26.83
CA ASN A 175 18.31 -8.37 26.90
C ASN A 175 17.77 -9.42 27.88
N GLU A 176 17.36 -8.99 29.07
CA GLU A 176 16.79 -9.90 30.07
C GLU A 176 15.49 -10.54 29.58
N VAL A 177 14.55 -9.77 29.01
CA VAL A 177 13.28 -10.36 28.54
C VAL A 177 13.49 -11.29 27.34
N VAL A 178 14.40 -10.98 26.42
CA VAL A 178 14.78 -11.87 25.30
C VAL A 178 15.39 -13.19 25.82
N SER A 179 16.15 -13.14 26.91
CA SER A 179 16.71 -14.34 27.55
C SER A 179 15.61 -15.27 28.10
N LEU A 180 14.48 -14.70 28.55
CA LEU A 180 13.32 -15.41 29.09
C LEU A 180 12.41 -15.99 27.99
N CYS A 181 12.54 -15.50 26.75
CA CYS A 181 11.78 -15.95 25.58
C CYS A 181 12.15 -17.37 25.14
N ARG A 182 11.11 -18.14 24.77
CA ARG A 182 11.21 -19.51 24.28
C ARG A 182 11.11 -19.54 22.74
N GLY A 183 10.26 -18.74 22.12
CA GLY A 183 10.09 -18.63 20.66
C GLY A 183 11.32 -18.87 19.80
N LYS A 184 11.14 -19.67 18.73
CA LYS A 184 12.10 -19.71 17.60
C LYS A 184 12.23 -18.30 17.01
N TYR A 185 11.11 -17.58 16.95
CA TYR A 185 11.02 -16.18 16.55
C TYR A 185 10.68 -15.29 17.74
N VAL A 186 11.20 -14.06 17.70
CA VAL A 186 10.91 -13.02 18.70
C VAL A 186 10.38 -11.76 18.02
N LEU A 187 9.33 -11.17 18.58
CA LEU A 187 8.77 -9.88 18.17
C LEU A 187 8.86 -8.93 19.36
N GLU A 188 9.47 -7.77 19.13
CA GLU A 188 9.45 -6.66 20.08
C GLU A 188 8.13 -5.90 19.92
N LEU A 189 7.36 -5.80 21.01
CA LEU A 189 6.11 -5.05 21.06
C LEU A 189 6.16 -4.07 22.22
N ASP A 190 6.06 -2.78 21.90
CA ASP A 190 5.94 -1.74 22.91
C ASP A 190 4.60 -1.87 23.65
N HIS A 191 4.61 -1.56 24.95
CA HIS A 191 3.47 -1.83 25.82
C HIS A 191 2.23 -1.00 25.50
N ASP A 192 2.36 0.07 24.71
CA ASP A 192 1.28 1.00 24.37
C ASP A 192 0.97 1.09 22.88
N ASP A 193 1.32 0.06 22.11
CA ASP A 193 1.10 -0.03 20.67
C ASP A 193 0.30 -1.30 20.27
N GLU A 194 0.01 -1.45 18.98
CA GLU A 194 -0.73 -2.60 18.43
C GLU A 194 -0.01 -3.26 17.24
N ILE A 195 -0.14 -4.58 17.13
CA ILE A 195 0.20 -5.35 15.91
C ILE A 195 -1.06 -5.84 15.19
N LEU A 196 -1.01 -5.88 13.85
CA LEU A 196 -2.15 -6.33 13.05
C LEU A 196 -2.33 -7.86 13.10
N PRO A 197 -3.54 -8.39 12.87
CA PRO A 197 -3.90 -9.81 13.13
C PRO A 197 -3.00 -10.87 12.47
N ASP A 198 -2.43 -10.60 11.30
CA ASP A 198 -1.66 -11.60 10.55
C ASP A 198 -0.14 -11.48 10.72
N VAL A 199 0.35 -10.51 11.52
CA VAL A 199 1.80 -10.23 11.65
C VAL A 199 2.60 -11.47 12.02
N LEU A 200 2.14 -12.24 13.01
CA LEU A 200 2.84 -13.47 13.42
C LEU A 200 2.80 -14.55 12.33
N LYS A 201 1.66 -14.72 11.66
CA LYS A 201 1.46 -15.73 10.60
C LYS A 201 2.36 -15.43 9.41
N ASP A 202 2.29 -14.20 8.90
CA ASP A 202 3.04 -13.73 7.73
C ASP A 202 4.56 -13.80 7.99
N SER A 203 4.98 -13.50 9.22
CA SER A 203 6.39 -13.61 9.63
C SER A 203 6.89 -15.06 9.65
N VAL A 204 6.09 -16.00 10.19
CA VAL A 204 6.43 -17.42 10.18
C VAL A 204 6.55 -17.93 8.74
N GLU A 205 5.58 -17.63 7.89
CA GLU A 205 5.61 -18.02 6.47
C GLU A 205 6.85 -17.47 5.76
N CYS A 206 7.18 -16.19 5.98
CA CYS A 206 8.38 -15.58 5.44
C CYS A 206 9.65 -16.31 5.90
N PHE A 207 9.81 -16.59 7.20
CA PHE A 207 11.02 -17.25 7.70
C PHE A 207 11.16 -18.70 7.26
N GLU A 208 10.07 -19.45 7.15
CA GLU A 208 10.09 -20.86 6.72
C GLU A 208 10.35 -20.98 5.21
N ASN A 209 9.77 -20.08 4.39
CA ASN A 209 10.00 -20.06 2.95
C ASN A 209 11.35 -19.42 2.56
N ASN A 210 11.99 -18.69 3.47
CA ASN A 210 13.27 -18.01 3.25
C ASN A 210 14.23 -18.23 4.44
N PRO A 211 14.85 -19.42 4.55
CA PRO A 211 15.70 -19.78 5.67
C PRO A 211 16.91 -18.86 5.90
N GLU A 212 17.32 -18.08 4.90
CA GLU A 212 18.41 -17.11 4.98
C GLU A 212 18.02 -15.77 5.63
N ILE A 213 16.72 -15.47 5.73
CA ILE A 213 16.23 -14.24 6.37
C ILE A 213 16.28 -14.39 7.89
N GLY A 214 16.96 -13.48 8.58
CA GLY A 214 17.01 -13.45 10.06
C GLY A 214 16.22 -12.32 10.70
N PHE A 215 15.76 -11.34 9.90
CA PHE A 215 14.98 -10.21 10.37
C PHE A 215 13.86 -9.81 9.41
N ILE A 216 12.71 -9.45 9.96
CA ILE A 216 11.52 -8.98 9.25
C ILE A 216 11.06 -7.65 9.83
N TYR A 217 10.61 -6.78 8.94
CA TYR A 217 9.89 -5.55 9.27
C TYR A 217 8.72 -5.32 8.30
N MET A 218 7.85 -4.37 8.63
CA MET A 218 6.62 -4.08 7.87
C MET A 218 6.38 -2.57 7.77
N ASP A 219 5.27 -2.18 7.16
CA ASP A 219 4.77 -0.81 7.22
C ASP A 219 4.03 -0.57 8.53
N PHE A 220 3.93 0.69 8.96
CA PHE A 220 3.22 1.06 10.17
C PHE A 220 2.45 2.37 10.01
N ILE A 221 1.49 2.61 10.91
CA ILE A 221 0.82 3.92 11.02
C ILE A 221 1.24 4.60 12.31
N ASN A 222 1.32 5.93 12.26
CA ASN A 222 1.35 6.77 13.44
C ASN A 222 -0.03 7.42 13.58
N ILE A 223 -0.65 7.26 14.74
CA ILE A 223 -1.92 7.91 15.04
C ILE A 223 -1.88 8.55 16.41
N HIS A 224 -2.57 9.67 16.57
CA HIS A 224 -2.79 10.27 17.88
C HIS A 224 -3.75 9.41 18.72
N GLU A 225 -3.73 9.60 20.03
CA GLU A 225 -4.63 8.91 20.97
C GLU A 225 -6.12 9.11 20.64
N ASN A 226 -6.48 10.23 19.99
CA ASN A 226 -7.84 10.50 19.50
C ASN A 226 -8.18 9.77 18.17
N GLY A 227 -7.22 9.09 17.56
CA GLY A 227 -7.34 8.36 16.29
C GLY A 227 -7.08 9.18 15.04
N ASN A 228 -6.62 10.43 15.15
CA ASN A 228 -6.22 11.26 14.01
C ASN A 228 -4.87 10.80 13.45
N ASN A 229 -4.70 10.97 12.14
CA ASN A 229 -3.44 10.66 11.47
C ASN A 229 -2.30 11.56 11.97
N PHE A 230 -1.13 10.96 12.13
CA PHE A 230 0.14 11.64 12.24
C PHE A 230 0.95 11.40 10.96
N HIS A 231 1.67 12.41 10.51
CA HIS A 231 2.62 12.27 9.41
C HIS A 231 3.85 13.15 9.67
N TYR A 232 5.00 12.67 9.24
CA TYR A 232 6.22 13.48 9.12
C TYR A 232 6.22 14.24 7.78
N GLY A 233 7.06 15.27 7.65
CA GLY A 233 7.12 16.11 6.45
C GLY A 233 7.71 15.42 5.19
N ASP A 234 7.75 16.19 4.09
CA ASP A 234 7.96 15.71 2.71
C ASP A 234 9.30 15.00 2.42
N PHE A 235 10.28 15.15 3.31
CA PHE A 235 11.61 14.50 3.21
C PHE A 235 11.82 13.42 4.27
N ILE A 236 10.73 12.79 4.72
CA ILE A 236 10.78 11.67 5.65
C ILE A 236 11.78 10.62 5.17
N CYS A 237 12.57 10.12 6.12
CA CYS A 237 13.69 9.25 5.85
C CYS A 237 14.58 9.75 4.68
N LYS A 238 14.97 11.02 4.70
CA LYS A 238 15.90 11.60 3.71
C LYS A 238 15.40 11.46 2.26
N GLY A 239 14.08 11.36 2.08
CA GLY A 239 13.39 11.17 0.81
C GLY A 239 13.22 9.72 0.34
N TYR A 240 13.60 8.73 1.16
CA TYR A 240 13.36 7.30 0.93
C TYR A 240 12.09 6.79 1.60
N GLY A 241 11.51 7.54 2.55
CA GLY A 241 10.20 7.22 3.11
C GLY A 241 9.09 7.80 2.24
N SER A 242 7.92 7.18 2.32
CA SER A 242 6.69 7.74 1.73
C SER A 242 5.48 7.37 2.58
N TYR A 243 4.34 7.97 2.27
CA TYR A 243 3.06 7.54 2.81
C TYR A 243 2.17 7.03 1.70
N TYR A 244 1.26 6.13 2.03
CA TYR A 244 0.04 5.90 1.27
C TYR A 244 -1.15 5.91 2.23
N SER A 245 -2.31 6.29 1.73
CA SER A 245 -3.56 6.20 2.48
C SER A 245 -4.23 4.86 2.20
N GLN A 246 -4.75 4.23 3.24
CA GLN A 246 -5.62 3.05 3.12
C GLN A 246 -6.66 3.05 4.25
N LYS A 247 -7.68 2.20 4.19
CA LYS A 247 -8.61 2.02 5.31
C LYS A 247 -8.06 1.07 6.37
N TYR A 248 -8.15 1.49 7.62
CA TYR A 248 -7.96 0.67 8.82
C TYR A 248 -9.09 0.97 9.81
N ASN A 249 -9.80 -0.04 10.29
CA ASN A 249 -10.98 0.11 11.16
C ASN A 249 -12.02 1.13 10.62
N ASN A 250 -12.32 1.06 9.32
CA ASN A 250 -13.24 1.97 8.60
C ASN A 250 -12.83 3.46 8.62
N LYS A 251 -11.54 3.76 8.87
CA LYS A 251 -10.98 5.11 8.79
C LYS A 251 -9.81 5.13 7.80
N TRP A 252 -9.71 6.21 7.04
CA TRP A 252 -8.54 6.46 6.20
C TRP A 252 -7.34 6.82 7.09
N VAL A 253 -6.29 6.01 7.00
CA VAL A 253 -5.05 6.19 7.75
C VAL A 253 -3.87 6.45 6.84
N TYR A 254 -2.86 7.17 7.32
CA TYR A 254 -1.61 7.40 6.60
C TYR A 254 -0.58 6.35 7.01
N VAL A 255 -0.39 5.37 6.14
CA VAL A 255 0.58 4.29 6.34
C VAL A 255 1.94 4.76 5.91
N TYR A 256 2.88 4.74 6.84
CA TYR A 256 4.28 4.92 6.54
C TYR A 256 4.80 3.69 5.80
N ASN A 257 5.15 3.90 4.54
CA ASN A 257 5.80 2.92 3.70
C ASN A 257 7.28 2.86 4.09
N THR A 258 7.62 1.88 4.94
CA THR A 258 8.95 1.74 5.52
C THR A 258 9.98 1.55 4.39
N PRO A 259 11.07 2.32 4.36
CA PRO A 259 12.00 2.29 3.24
C PRO A 259 12.67 0.91 3.06
N ASN A 260 13.11 0.64 1.83
CA ASN A 260 14.04 -0.46 1.58
C ASN A 260 15.46 -0.11 2.09
N ILE A 261 16.27 -1.13 2.35
CA ILE A 261 17.53 -1.03 3.08
C ILE A 261 18.71 -0.76 2.16
N ASN A 262 19.34 0.40 2.37
CA ASN A 262 20.62 0.80 1.80
C ASN A 262 21.41 1.66 2.80
N ASN A 263 22.59 2.12 2.40
CA ASN A 263 23.46 2.92 3.26
C ASN A 263 22.80 4.26 3.67
N ILE A 264 21.97 4.88 2.82
CA ILE A 264 21.24 6.10 3.20
C ILE A 264 20.15 5.82 4.22
N THR A 265 19.36 4.75 4.06
CA THR A 265 18.27 4.42 4.99
C THR A 265 18.80 3.82 6.31
N LEU A 266 20.00 3.25 6.31
CA LEU A 266 20.70 2.88 7.54
C LEU A 266 21.41 4.04 8.22
N SER A 267 21.47 5.22 7.61
CA SER A 267 22.14 6.39 8.18
C SER A 267 21.23 7.24 9.08
N SER A 268 20.10 6.73 9.57
CA SER A 268 19.28 7.43 10.59
C SER A 268 18.26 6.49 11.23
N LEU A 269 18.01 6.68 12.53
CA LEU A 269 16.98 5.92 13.25
C LEU A 269 15.59 6.02 12.61
N VAL A 270 15.19 7.21 12.15
CA VAL A 270 13.86 7.42 11.52
C VAL A 270 13.74 6.70 10.17
N CYS A 271 14.87 6.34 9.57
CA CYS A 271 14.92 5.57 8.34
C CYS A 271 14.99 4.06 8.57
N CYS A 272 15.63 3.63 9.67
CA CYS A 272 15.80 2.23 9.96
C CYS A 272 14.42 1.54 10.09
N PRO A 273 14.33 0.25 9.76
CA PRO A 273 13.09 -0.50 9.80
C PRO A 273 12.67 -0.78 11.25
N ASN A 274 12.01 0.21 11.85
CA ASN A 274 11.85 0.28 13.29
C ASN A 274 10.65 -0.48 13.84
N HIS A 275 9.62 -0.76 13.04
CA HIS A 275 8.42 -1.46 13.51
C HIS A 275 7.77 -2.30 12.40
N PRO A 276 7.10 -3.41 12.76
CA PRO A 276 7.43 -4.25 13.91
C PRO A 276 8.85 -4.83 13.73
N ARG A 277 9.60 -5.00 14.82
CA ARG A 277 10.94 -5.62 14.79
C ARG A 277 10.83 -7.09 15.13
N ILE A 278 11.14 -7.95 14.15
CA ILE A 278 10.93 -9.38 14.26
C ILE A 278 12.18 -10.12 13.84
N TRP A 279 12.73 -10.95 14.74
CA TRP A 279 13.93 -11.73 14.46
C TRP A 279 13.68 -13.23 14.55
N LYS A 280 14.47 -13.99 13.79
CA LYS A 280 14.92 -15.29 14.28
C LYS A 280 15.69 -15.07 15.57
N ARG A 281 15.28 -15.73 16.65
CA ARG A 281 15.92 -15.52 17.96
C ARG A 281 17.41 -15.80 17.91
N GLU A 282 17.85 -16.79 17.14
CA GLU A 282 19.27 -17.08 16.92
C GLU A 282 20.00 -15.90 16.24
N SER A 283 19.42 -15.28 15.21
CA SER A 283 20.01 -14.14 14.51
C SER A 283 20.14 -12.91 15.41
N LEU A 284 19.17 -12.64 16.30
CA LEU A 284 19.29 -11.56 17.29
C LEU A 284 20.44 -11.83 18.28
N LEU A 285 20.62 -13.09 18.70
CA LEU A 285 21.69 -13.48 19.60
C LEU A 285 23.08 -13.45 18.92
N GLU A 286 23.16 -13.89 17.66
CA GLU A 286 24.37 -13.80 16.83
C GLU A 286 24.78 -12.36 16.55
N ALA A 287 23.79 -11.47 16.34
CA ALA A 287 24.04 -10.04 16.24
C ALA A 287 24.59 -9.46 17.54
N GLY A 288 24.39 -10.13 18.69
CA GLY A 288 24.89 -9.74 20.01
C GLY A 288 23.84 -9.07 20.91
N ASN A 289 22.54 -9.21 20.61
CA ASN A 289 21.41 -8.61 21.35
C ASN A 289 21.52 -7.07 21.52
N TYR A 290 20.66 -6.40 22.29
CA TYR A 290 20.70 -4.93 22.44
C TYR A 290 21.95 -4.46 23.21
N SER A 291 22.46 -3.28 22.87
CA SER A 291 23.60 -2.68 23.58
C SER A 291 23.19 -2.21 24.98
N GLU A 292 23.89 -2.70 26.01
CA GLU A 292 23.69 -2.32 27.41
C GLU A 292 24.36 -0.98 27.77
N PHE A 293 25.18 -0.44 26.87
CA PHE A 293 25.93 0.79 27.09
C PHE A 293 25.20 2.02 26.58
N LEU A 294 24.12 1.85 25.81
CA LEU A 294 23.36 2.94 25.22
C LEU A 294 22.12 3.25 26.07
N PRO A 295 21.99 4.49 26.60
CA PRO A 295 20.78 4.90 27.30
C PRO A 295 19.61 5.20 26.35
N ILE A 296 19.92 5.44 25.07
CA ILE A 296 19.00 5.79 23.97
C ILE A 296 19.56 5.23 22.65
N CYS A 297 18.70 5.08 21.63
CA CYS A 297 19.07 4.58 20.30
C CYS A 297 19.67 3.16 20.29
N ASP A 298 19.31 2.32 21.28
CA ASP A 298 19.66 0.91 21.30
C ASP A 298 19.03 0.13 20.13
N ASP A 299 17.85 0.58 19.69
CA ASP A 299 17.12 0.10 18.51
C ASP A 299 17.87 0.39 17.21
N TYR A 300 18.36 1.61 17.02
CA TYR A 300 19.17 1.96 15.85
C TYR A 300 20.42 1.08 15.75
N GLU A 301 21.15 0.95 16.85
CA GLU A 301 22.43 0.26 16.89
C GLU A 301 22.28 -1.25 16.61
N ILE A 302 21.27 -1.92 17.20
CA ILE A 302 21.00 -3.34 16.92
C ILE A 302 20.53 -3.56 15.48
N LEU A 303 19.81 -2.60 14.87
CA LEU A 303 19.39 -2.70 13.47
C LEU A 303 20.58 -2.63 12.51
N LEU A 304 21.62 -1.83 12.82
CA LEU A 304 22.87 -1.84 12.05
C LEU A 304 23.59 -3.20 12.15
N ARG A 305 23.73 -3.76 13.36
CA ARG A 305 24.32 -5.10 13.53
C ARG A 305 23.49 -6.18 12.85
N THR A 306 22.17 -6.08 12.90
CA THR A 306 21.25 -6.98 12.20
C THR A 306 21.53 -6.96 10.70
N PHE A 307 21.65 -5.77 10.08
CA PHE A 307 22.02 -5.65 8.67
C PHE A 307 23.39 -6.28 8.34
N CYS A 308 24.37 -6.13 9.22
CA CYS A 308 25.70 -6.70 9.01
C CYS A 308 25.74 -8.23 9.17
N THR A 309 24.85 -8.82 9.96
CA THR A 309 24.92 -10.24 10.35
C THR A 309 23.91 -11.15 9.65
N THR A 310 22.80 -10.61 9.15
CA THR A 310 21.76 -11.42 8.52
C THR A 310 21.09 -10.72 7.34
N LYS A 311 20.33 -11.48 6.53
CA LYS A 311 19.47 -10.91 5.50
C LYS A 311 18.15 -10.47 6.11
N MET A 312 17.63 -9.35 5.58
CA MET A 312 16.41 -8.71 6.04
C MET A 312 15.30 -8.86 4.99
N ALA A 313 14.06 -8.98 5.43
CA ALA A 313 12.89 -8.92 4.57
C ALA A 313 11.93 -7.83 5.03
N LYS A 314 11.35 -7.14 4.05
CA LYS A 314 10.19 -6.28 4.23
C LYS A 314 8.95 -7.06 3.83
N ILE A 315 8.02 -7.26 4.76
CA ILE A 315 6.67 -7.66 4.40
C ILE A 315 5.89 -6.36 4.08
N HIS A 316 5.56 -6.15 2.81
CA HIS A 316 5.00 -4.91 2.26
C HIS A 316 3.49 -4.80 2.56
N LYS A 317 3.17 -4.62 3.85
CA LYS A 317 1.83 -4.58 4.42
C LYS A 317 1.84 -3.77 5.71
N LEU A 318 0.73 -3.13 6.06
CA LEU A 318 0.54 -2.54 7.38
C LEU A 318 0.62 -3.64 8.45
N GLY A 319 1.59 -3.55 9.36
CA GLY A 319 1.81 -4.51 10.43
C GLY A 319 1.70 -3.93 11.84
N TYR A 320 1.84 -2.62 12.00
CA TYR A 320 1.99 -2.00 13.32
C TYR A 320 1.26 -0.66 13.42
N VAL A 321 0.72 -0.36 14.61
CA VAL A 321 0.07 0.92 14.94
C VAL A 321 0.81 1.52 16.13
N GLN A 322 1.48 2.65 15.88
CA GLN A 322 2.17 3.41 16.91
C GLN A 322 1.33 4.60 17.37
N TYR A 323 1.18 4.75 18.70
CA TYR A 323 0.37 5.81 19.29
C TYR A 323 1.19 7.02 19.72
N MET A 324 0.84 8.18 19.17
CA MET A 324 1.47 9.47 19.46
C MET A 324 0.76 10.16 20.63
N ASN A 325 1.48 10.43 21.71
CA ASN A 325 0.93 11.14 22.86
C ASN A 325 0.62 12.62 22.52
N GLU A 326 -0.57 13.12 22.84
CA GLU A 326 -0.98 14.52 22.58
C GLU A 326 -0.39 15.54 23.57
N SER A 327 -0.05 15.10 24.78
CA SER A 327 -0.02 15.97 25.95
C SER A 327 1.37 16.34 26.46
N ASN A 328 2.42 16.26 25.65
CA ASN A 328 3.79 16.72 25.99
C ASN A 328 4.30 16.38 27.43
N ASN A 329 3.74 15.37 28.10
CA ASN A 329 3.91 15.12 29.53
C ASN A 329 4.17 13.64 29.80
N ASN A 330 5.30 13.10 29.32
CA ASN A 330 5.84 11.82 29.78
C ASN A 330 7.38 11.82 29.71
N PHE A 331 8.00 10.95 30.51
CA PHE A 331 9.45 10.67 30.51
C PHE A 331 10.02 10.35 29.11
N SER A 332 9.17 9.92 28.17
CA SER A 332 9.50 9.73 26.76
C SER A 332 9.95 11.00 26.05
N LEU A 333 9.52 12.20 26.46
CA LEU A 333 9.93 13.45 25.78
C LEU A 333 11.33 13.90 26.16
N ILE A 334 11.75 13.67 27.41
CA ILE A 334 13.13 13.90 27.82
C ILE A 334 14.04 13.01 26.98
N ARG A 335 13.73 11.71 26.87
CA ARG A 335 14.49 10.78 26.03
C ARG A 335 14.39 11.11 24.53
N ASN A 336 13.23 11.51 24.01
CA ASN A 336 13.09 11.92 22.61
C ASN A 336 13.91 13.18 22.29
N SER A 337 13.96 14.14 23.21
CA SER A 337 14.81 15.32 23.05
C SER A 337 16.29 14.95 23.05
N GLU A 338 16.71 13.97 23.85
CA GLU A 338 18.07 13.44 23.84
C GLU A 338 18.38 12.61 22.60
N ILE A 339 17.43 11.78 22.13
CA ILE A 339 17.54 11.03 20.87
C ILE A 339 17.78 12.00 19.71
N ASN A 340 16.97 13.06 19.61
CA ASN A 340 17.12 14.04 18.55
C ASN A 340 18.41 14.88 18.66
N ARG A 341 18.92 15.10 19.87
CA ARG A 341 20.15 15.88 20.12
C ARG A 341 21.43 15.06 19.98
N ILE A 342 21.47 13.85 20.53
CA ILE A 342 22.67 13.00 20.64
C ILE A 342 22.70 11.97 19.50
N GLY A 343 21.54 11.44 19.10
CA GLY A 343 21.40 10.39 18.10
C GLY A 343 22.09 10.78 16.78
N PRO A 344 21.57 11.76 16.04
CA PRO A 344 22.15 12.19 14.76
C PRO A 344 23.57 12.77 14.87
N GLY A 345 23.88 13.46 15.97
CA GLY A 345 25.16 14.18 16.13
C GLY A 345 26.33 13.30 16.57
N PHE A 346 26.08 12.20 17.27
CA PHE A 346 27.14 11.39 17.87
C PHE A 346 26.91 9.89 17.68
N ILE A 347 25.80 9.34 18.17
CA ILE A 347 25.57 7.88 18.17
C ILE A 347 25.54 7.35 16.73
N GLN A 348 24.73 7.97 15.88
CA GLN A 348 24.50 7.51 14.52
C GLN A 348 25.81 7.49 13.70
N PRO A 349 26.60 8.57 13.61
CA PRO A 349 27.91 8.54 12.94
C PRO A 349 28.86 7.47 13.48
N ILE A 350 28.98 7.35 14.82
CA ILE A 350 29.91 6.40 15.47
C ILE A 350 29.61 4.97 15.04
N PHE A 351 28.36 4.52 15.18
CA PHE A 351 28.02 3.12 14.86
C PHE A 351 27.95 2.86 13.36
N TYR A 352 27.56 3.86 12.57
CA TYR A 352 27.57 3.76 11.12
C TYR A 352 28.99 3.52 10.57
N GLU A 353 29.97 4.26 11.09
CA GLU A 353 31.38 4.07 10.75
C GLU A 353 31.95 2.77 11.34
N LEU A 354 31.67 2.49 12.62
CA LEU A 354 32.17 1.29 13.32
C LEU A 354 31.75 0.00 12.61
N PHE A 355 30.50 -0.07 12.15
CA PHE A 355 29.96 -1.24 11.45
C PHE A 355 30.18 -1.21 9.94
N LYS A 356 30.92 -0.21 9.43
CA LYS A 356 31.36 -0.11 8.03
C LYS A 356 30.20 -0.26 7.04
N ILE A 357 29.08 0.42 7.33
CA ILE A 357 27.82 0.26 6.59
C ILE A 357 27.99 0.52 5.09
N ASP A 358 28.78 1.52 4.72
CA ASP A 358 29.09 1.81 3.31
C ASP A 358 29.83 0.65 2.61
N GLU A 359 30.84 0.06 3.26
CA GLU A 359 31.58 -1.09 2.71
C GLU A 359 30.63 -2.27 2.52
N ARG A 360 29.81 -2.55 3.53
CA ARG A 360 28.83 -3.64 3.49
C ARG A 360 27.78 -3.44 2.39
N CYS A 361 27.29 -2.22 2.19
CA CYS A 361 26.33 -1.94 1.13
C CYS A 361 26.96 -2.07 -0.27
N LYS A 362 28.26 -1.78 -0.42
CA LYS A 362 28.99 -2.03 -1.68
C LYS A 362 29.07 -3.52 -1.98
N GLU A 363 29.38 -4.35 -0.98
CA GLU A 363 29.39 -5.82 -1.12
C GLU A 363 28.02 -6.37 -1.56
N LEU A 364 26.94 -5.79 -1.04
CA LEU A 364 25.57 -6.21 -1.33
C LEU A 364 24.95 -5.54 -2.57
N ASN A 365 25.71 -4.70 -3.28
CA ASN A 365 25.24 -3.90 -4.42
C ASN A 365 24.01 -3.00 -4.11
N CYS A 366 23.93 -2.50 -2.88
CA CYS A 366 22.90 -1.56 -2.45
C CYS A 366 23.47 -0.21 -2.00
N TYR A 367 24.72 0.10 -2.38
CA TYR A 367 25.37 1.36 -2.03
C TYR A 367 24.87 2.54 -2.87
N GLU A 368 24.72 3.69 -2.22
CA GLU A 368 24.31 4.97 -2.80
C GLU A 368 25.30 6.08 -2.40
N ASP A 369 25.33 7.16 -3.20
CA ASP A 369 26.10 8.37 -2.91
C ASP A 369 25.74 8.97 -1.52
N PRO A 370 26.68 9.00 -0.56
CA PRO A 370 26.45 9.53 0.78
C PRO A 370 26.05 10.99 0.83
N LYS A 371 26.17 11.77 -0.25
CA LYS A 371 25.63 13.15 -0.27
C LYS A 371 24.14 13.18 0.08
N TYR A 372 23.37 12.15 -0.29
CA TYR A 372 21.94 12.05 -0.01
C TYR A 372 21.62 11.81 1.48
N ILE A 373 22.63 11.59 2.33
CA ILE A 373 22.49 11.64 3.79
C ILE A 373 22.15 13.06 4.26
N TYR A 374 22.59 14.09 3.54
CA TYR A 374 22.46 15.50 3.90
C TYR A 374 21.64 16.30 2.86
N GLU A 375 21.78 15.98 1.57
CA GLU A 375 21.07 16.59 0.46
C GLU A 375 19.85 15.73 0.11
N HIS A 376 18.80 15.83 0.92
CA HIS A 376 17.62 14.98 0.79
C HIS A 376 16.85 15.28 -0.49
N SER A 377 16.32 14.23 -1.11
CA SER A 377 15.41 14.34 -2.25
C SER A 377 14.53 13.10 -2.29
N GLN A 378 13.25 13.32 -2.59
CA GLN A 378 12.30 12.24 -2.82
C GLN A 378 12.81 11.37 -3.98
N ILE A 379 13.08 10.10 -3.70
CA ILE A 379 13.88 9.27 -4.63
C ILE A 379 13.20 9.07 -5.98
N TRP A 380 11.87 9.06 -6.01
CA TRP A 380 11.07 8.94 -7.22
C TRP A 380 11.09 10.18 -8.13
N LYS A 381 11.67 11.29 -7.66
CA LYS A 381 11.90 12.51 -8.44
C LYS A 381 13.28 12.59 -9.06
N ARG A 382 14.16 11.63 -8.76
CA ARG A 382 15.54 11.63 -9.28
C ARG A 382 15.57 11.10 -10.71
N GLU A 383 16.06 11.91 -11.64
CA GLU A 383 16.20 11.51 -13.04
C GLU A 383 17.20 10.36 -13.21
N ASN A 384 16.84 9.39 -14.07
CA ASN A 384 17.68 8.23 -14.42
C ASN A 384 18.15 7.38 -13.22
N TYR A 385 17.46 7.48 -12.08
CA TYR A 385 17.82 6.77 -10.87
C TYR A 385 17.19 5.38 -10.81
N LYS A 386 17.94 4.40 -10.31
CA LYS A 386 17.44 3.05 -10.01
C LYS A 386 17.49 2.86 -8.50
N PHE A 387 16.39 2.45 -7.89
CA PHE A 387 16.37 2.21 -6.45
C PHE A 387 17.26 1.03 -6.09
N LEU A 388 18.36 1.32 -5.37
CA LEU A 388 19.29 0.33 -4.85
C LEU A 388 18.93 -0.03 -3.41
N TYR A 389 18.72 -1.33 -3.16
CA TYR A 389 18.41 -1.87 -1.83
C TYR A 389 18.80 -3.35 -1.73
N SER A 390 18.84 -3.87 -0.50
CA SER A 390 19.33 -5.23 -0.19
C SER A 390 18.30 -6.17 0.43
N ASN A 391 17.22 -5.65 1.03
CA ASN A 391 16.18 -6.47 1.64
C ASN A 391 15.35 -7.18 0.57
N LYS A 392 14.81 -8.35 0.94
CA LYS A 392 13.78 -9.01 0.15
C LYS A 392 12.44 -8.31 0.37
N ILE A 393 11.68 -8.02 -0.68
CA ILE A 393 10.30 -7.53 -0.56
C ILE A 393 9.37 -8.74 -0.71
N ILE A 394 8.44 -8.89 0.23
CA ILE A 394 7.48 -9.99 0.28
C ILE A 394 6.10 -9.37 0.50
N ASN A 395 5.11 -9.86 -0.23
CA ASN A 395 3.73 -9.46 0.01
C ASN A 395 2.83 -10.72 -0.03
N PRO A 396 2.54 -11.34 1.13
CA PRO A 396 1.83 -12.62 1.16
C PRO A 396 0.36 -12.49 0.74
N ASP A 397 -0.21 -11.30 0.86
CA ASP A 397 -1.64 -11.05 0.63
C ASP A 397 -2.01 -11.06 -0.87
N TYR A 398 -1.07 -10.76 -1.77
CA TYR A 398 -1.38 -10.42 -3.15
C TYR A 398 -0.52 -11.15 -4.18
N ASP A 399 -1.15 -11.56 -5.28
CA ASP A 399 -0.49 -12.17 -6.45
C ASP A 399 -0.20 -11.15 -7.55
N GLY A 400 -0.99 -10.08 -7.64
CA GLY A 400 -0.90 -9.04 -8.67
C GLY A 400 -1.13 -7.64 -8.11
N GLN A 401 -0.49 -6.64 -8.73
CA GLN A 401 -0.60 -5.23 -8.36
C GLN A 401 -1.12 -4.37 -9.52
N TYR A 402 -2.04 -3.47 -9.25
CA TYR A 402 -2.64 -2.58 -10.24
C TYR A 402 -2.44 -1.13 -9.80
N CYS A 403 -1.71 -0.36 -10.61
CA CYS A 403 -1.51 1.06 -10.38
C CYS A 403 -2.45 1.84 -11.28
N ILE A 404 -3.40 2.56 -10.69
CA ILE A 404 -4.32 3.41 -11.42
C ILE A 404 -3.76 4.83 -11.41
N LEU A 405 -3.47 5.37 -12.59
CA LEU A 405 -2.92 6.71 -12.76
C LEU A 405 -4.05 7.71 -13.02
N GLY A 406 -4.48 8.38 -11.95
CA GLY A 406 -5.54 9.38 -11.97
C GLY A 406 -6.94 8.83 -11.69
N ILE A 407 -7.74 9.61 -10.96
CA ILE A 407 -9.17 9.39 -10.71
C ILE A 407 -9.92 9.27 -12.04
N SER A 408 -9.50 10.02 -13.05
CA SER A 408 -10.03 9.91 -14.40
C SER A 408 -9.93 8.47 -14.91
N SER A 409 -8.75 7.86 -14.86
CA SER A 409 -8.52 6.45 -15.25
C SER A 409 -9.37 5.48 -14.44
N LEU A 410 -9.54 5.72 -13.14
CA LEU A 410 -10.48 4.94 -12.32
C LEU A 410 -11.91 5.03 -12.87
N ILE A 411 -12.40 6.23 -13.16
CA ILE A 411 -13.77 6.45 -13.64
C ILE A 411 -13.94 5.85 -15.04
N TYR A 412 -13.00 6.11 -15.95
CA TYR A 412 -13.01 5.63 -17.34
C TYR A 412 -13.01 4.11 -17.43
N LYS A 413 -12.26 3.43 -16.55
CA LYS A 413 -12.12 1.96 -16.55
C LYS A 413 -12.80 1.31 -15.35
N LEU A 414 -13.82 1.94 -14.77
CA LEU A 414 -14.40 1.53 -13.50
C LEU A 414 -14.90 0.08 -13.49
N GLU A 415 -15.62 -0.35 -14.53
CA GLU A 415 -16.18 -1.70 -14.57
C GLU A 415 -15.09 -2.78 -14.75
N TYR A 416 -14.08 -2.51 -15.57
CA TYR A 416 -12.89 -3.36 -15.67
C TYR A 416 -12.14 -3.47 -14.33
N ILE A 417 -11.92 -2.32 -13.67
CA ILE A 417 -11.26 -2.27 -12.37
C ILE A 417 -12.07 -3.02 -11.30
N LYS A 418 -13.40 -2.89 -11.31
CA LYS A 418 -14.28 -3.63 -10.38
C LYS A 418 -14.22 -5.14 -10.62
N GLU A 419 -14.18 -5.58 -11.88
CA GLU A 419 -14.02 -6.99 -12.21
C GLU A 419 -12.71 -7.55 -11.64
N LEU A 420 -11.60 -6.83 -11.84
CA LEU A 420 -10.30 -7.17 -11.25
C LEU A 420 -10.34 -7.16 -9.71
N TYR A 421 -11.09 -6.24 -9.11
CA TYR A 421 -11.20 -6.08 -7.65
C TYR A 421 -11.97 -7.22 -6.97
N LEU A 422 -12.74 -8.02 -7.71
CA LEU A 422 -13.39 -9.22 -7.16
C LEU A 422 -12.36 -10.24 -6.65
N ASN A 423 -11.16 -10.27 -7.24
CA ASN A 423 -10.06 -11.08 -6.73
C ASN A 423 -9.39 -10.37 -5.55
N LYS A 424 -9.61 -10.87 -4.34
CA LYS A 424 -9.00 -10.33 -3.11
C LYS A 424 -7.48 -10.46 -3.03
N ARG A 425 -6.86 -11.22 -3.95
CA ARG A 425 -5.40 -11.31 -4.10
C ARG A 425 -4.84 -10.28 -5.09
N ASN A 426 -5.67 -9.38 -5.63
CA ASN A 426 -5.22 -8.23 -6.37
C ASN A 426 -5.10 -7.01 -5.44
N ASP A 427 -3.96 -6.33 -5.51
CA ASP A 427 -3.69 -5.10 -4.78
C ASP A 427 -3.82 -3.89 -5.71
N PHE A 428 -4.36 -2.80 -5.19
CA PHE A 428 -4.63 -1.60 -5.98
C PHE A 428 -4.05 -0.38 -5.28
N ILE A 429 -3.38 0.47 -6.07
CA ILE A 429 -3.04 1.83 -5.66
C ILE A 429 -3.55 2.83 -6.69
N LEU A 430 -4.21 3.89 -6.22
CA LEU A 430 -4.63 5.03 -7.02
C LEU A 430 -3.71 6.22 -6.73
N LEU A 431 -3.02 6.70 -7.77
CA LEU A 431 -2.11 7.83 -7.71
C LEU A 431 -2.67 8.98 -8.53
N ASP A 432 -2.83 10.16 -7.92
CA ASP A 432 -3.32 11.35 -8.60
C ASP A 432 -2.65 12.61 -8.02
N SER A 433 -2.66 13.71 -8.75
CA SER A 433 -2.22 15.02 -8.28
C SER A 433 -3.29 15.79 -7.50
N VAL A 434 -4.54 15.32 -7.48
CA VAL A 434 -5.61 15.93 -6.67
C VAL A 434 -5.44 15.69 -5.17
N ASN A 435 -6.20 16.44 -4.36
CA ASN A 435 -6.18 16.32 -2.90
C ASN A 435 -6.54 14.89 -2.45
N ILE A 436 -5.83 14.35 -1.47
CA ILE A 436 -6.05 13.00 -0.95
C ILE A 436 -7.50 12.77 -0.47
N GLU A 437 -8.16 13.77 0.10
CA GLU A 437 -9.56 13.68 0.53
C GLU A 437 -10.51 13.50 -0.66
N GLU A 438 -10.19 14.11 -1.81
CA GLU A 438 -10.96 13.93 -3.05
C GLU A 438 -10.82 12.49 -3.58
N ILE A 439 -9.59 11.95 -3.56
CA ILE A 439 -9.33 10.54 -3.92
C ILE A 439 -10.13 9.61 -2.99
N GLN A 440 -10.05 9.84 -1.68
CA GLN A 440 -10.76 9.04 -0.67
C GLN A 440 -12.28 9.09 -0.87
N ASN A 441 -12.85 10.28 -1.11
CA ASN A 441 -14.28 10.44 -1.37
C ASN A 441 -14.74 9.69 -2.64
N VAL A 442 -13.93 9.67 -3.69
CA VAL A 442 -14.22 8.91 -4.92
C VAL A 442 -14.18 7.40 -4.64
N LEU A 443 -13.16 6.93 -3.92
CA LEU A 443 -13.04 5.53 -3.53
C LEU A 443 -14.22 5.09 -2.64
N ASP A 444 -14.61 5.92 -1.68
CA ASP A 444 -15.78 5.69 -0.83
C ASP A 444 -17.08 5.66 -1.62
N LYS A 445 -17.27 6.59 -2.55
CA LYS A 445 -18.45 6.64 -3.44
C LYS A 445 -18.63 5.36 -4.26
N TYR A 446 -17.54 4.74 -4.69
CA TYR A 446 -17.58 3.50 -5.49
C TYR A 446 -17.36 2.23 -4.66
N GLU A 447 -17.32 2.33 -3.32
CA GLU A 447 -17.11 1.21 -2.40
C GLU A 447 -15.79 0.45 -2.64
N LEU A 448 -14.75 1.16 -3.09
CA LEU A 448 -13.42 0.63 -3.37
C LEU A 448 -12.47 0.96 -2.20
N ASN A 449 -11.75 -0.04 -1.68
CA ASN A 449 -10.78 0.16 -0.60
C ASN A 449 -9.35 0.11 -1.11
N PHE A 450 -9.06 0.85 -2.18
CA PHE A 450 -7.72 0.92 -2.75
C PHE A 450 -6.79 1.70 -1.82
N LYS A 451 -5.49 1.38 -1.92
CA LYS A 451 -4.47 2.28 -1.39
C LYS A 451 -4.44 3.52 -2.29
N CYS A 452 -4.09 4.68 -1.76
CA CYS A 452 -4.00 5.89 -2.58
C CYS A 452 -2.96 6.88 -2.09
N TYR A 453 -2.45 7.72 -2.98
CA TYR A 453 -1.51 8.76 -2.61
C TYR A 453 -1.57 9.94 -3.59
N THR A 454 -1.27 11.14 -3.07
CA THR A 454 -1.18 12.34 -3.89
C THR A 454 0.24 12.53 -4.40
N VAL A 455 0.42 12.49 -5.71
CA VAL A 455 1.70 12.64 -6.41
C VAL A 455 1.44 13.21 -7.81
N SER A 456 2.36 14.01 -8.37
CA SER A 456 2.15 14.53 -9.73
C SER A 456 2.05 13.37 -10.73
N ILE A 457 1.28 13.54 -11.79
CA ILE A 457 1.08 12.48 -12.80
C ILE A 457 2.41 12.08 -13.46
N GLU A 458 3.30 13.06 -13.67
CA GLU A 458 4.67 12.83 -14.19
C GLU A 458 5.52 11.96 -13.24
N GLU A 459 5.31 12.09 -11.93
CA GLU A 459 6.04 11.35 -10.89
C GLU A 459 5.35 10.05 -10.49
N ALA A 460 4.05 9.89 -10.76
CA ALA A 460 3.21 8.82 -10.23
C ALA A 460 3.73 7.43 -10.60
N LEU A 461 4.14 7.23 -11.85
CA LEU A 461 4.71 5.96 -12.29
C LEU A 461 6.02 5.64 -11.54
N ASN A 462 6.92 6.61 -11.41
CA ASN A 462 8.17 6.42 -10.67
C ASN A 462 7.91 6.16 -9.19
N TYR A 463 6.94 6.86 -8.58
CA TYR A 463 6.51 6.61 -7.21
C TYR A 463 6.04 5.16 -7.05
N PHE A 464 5.16 4.68 -7.93
CA PHE A 464 4.69 3.31 -7.89
C PHE A 464 5.86 2.32 -7.99
N LEU A 465 6.69 2.46 -9.02
CA LEU A 465 7.77 1.53 -9.32
C LEU A 465 8.86 1.49 -8.23
N MET A 466 9.09 2.61 -7.55
CA MET A 466 10.15 2.73 -6.54
C MET A 466 9.65 2.51 -5.11
N MET A 467 8.50 3.08 -4.76
CA MET A 467 8.01 3.08 -3.39
C MET A 467 7.07 1.92 -3.12
N TYR A 468 6.16 1.62 -4.03
CA TYR A 468 5.01 0.78 -3.74
C TYR A 468 5.07 -0.63 -4.34
N LYS A 469 5.68 -0.78 -5.51
CA LYS A 469 5.77 -2.06 -6.22
C LYS A 469 6.43 -3.12 -5.33
N SER A 470 5.67 -4.15 -5.00
CA SER A 470 6.10 -5.29 -4.18
C SER A 470 6.15 -6.61 -4.93
N THR A 471 5.66 -6.67 -6.18
CA THR A 471 5.70 -7.85 -7.05
C THR A 471 6.09 -7.47 -8.49
N ASP A 472 6.52 -8.44 -9.29
CA ASP A 472 6.78 -8.27 -10.72
C ASP A 472 5.51 -8.47 -11.58
N ASN A 473 4.47 -9.07 -11.01
CA ASN A 473 3.16 -9.19 -11.65
C ASN A 473 2.35 -7.91 -11.38
N TYR A 474 2.51 -6.90 -12.24
CA TYR A 474 1.76 -5.65 -12.10
C TYR A 474 1.27 -5.09 -13.44
N GLU A 475 0.22 -4.27 -13.37
CA GLU A 475 -0.36 -3.54 -14.50
C GLU A 475 -0.49 -2.05 -14.15
N ILE A 476 -0.24 -1.19 -15.13
CA ILE A 476 -0.50 0.24 -15.05
C ILE A 476 -1.80 0.51 -15.81
N ILE A 477 -2.80 1.02 -15.09
CA ILE A 477 -4.10 1.40 -15.63
C ILE A 477 -4.12 2.92 -15.75
N ASP A 478 -3.98 3.43 -16.96
CA ASP A 478 -4.19 4.84 -17.29
C ASP A 478 -5.36 5.00 -18.27
N ASN A 479 -5.71 6.24 -18.58
CA ASN A 479 -6.74 6.59 -19.55
C ASN A 479 -6.17 6.96 -20.93
N TYR A 480 -4.86 6.81 -21.13
CA TYR A 480 -4.22 7.15 -22.39
C TYR A 480 -4.26 5.94 -23.32
N ASN A 481 -4.76 6.12 -24.54
CA ASN A 481 -4.84 5.02 -25.50
C ASN A 481 -3.79 5.11 -26.60
N THR A 482 -2.93 6.13 -26.55
CA THR A 482 -1.92 6.37 -27.60
C THR A 482 -0.64 7.04 -27.08
N ASN A 483 0.47 6.73 -27.73
CA ASN A 483 1.77 7.40 -27.55
C ASN A 483 1.89 8.72 -28.32
N LEU A 484 0.90 9.07 -29.15
CA LEU A 484 0.88 10.33 -29.90
C LEU A 484 0.62 11.48 -28.93
N SER A 485 1.68 12.23 -28.61
CA SER A 485 1.65 13.28 -27.58
C SER A 485 1.09 14.62 -28.06
N GLN A 486 0.74 14.76 -29.34
CA GLN A 486 0.28 16.02 -29.95
C GLN A 486 -0.86 15.79 -30.94
N ARG A 487 -1.80 16.75 -31.03
CA ARG A 487 -2.98 16.72 -31.91
C ARG A 487 -2.62 16.52 -33.39
N HIS A 488 -1.62 17.26 -33.87
CA HIS A 488 -1.18 17.17 -35.27
C HIS A 488 -0.65 15.78 -35.62
N LEU A 489 -0.10 15.01 -34.66
CA LEU A 489 0.33 13.64 -34.91
C LEU A 489 -0.87 12.70 -35.11
N VAL A 490 -1.94 12.90 -34.34
CA VAL A 490 -3.22 12.18 -34.53
C VAL A 490 -3.79 12.45 -35.91
N ILE A 491 -3.82 13.72 -36.33
CA ILE A 491 -4.30 14.13 -37.65
C ILE A 491 -3.44 13.48 -38.73
N ASN A 492 -2.12 13.63 -38.65
CA ASN A 492 -1.16 13.10 -39.63
C ASN A 492 -1.19 11.56 -39.74
N GLU A 493 -1.48 10.84 -38.65
CA GLU A 493 -1.62 9.37 -38.67
C GLU A 493 -2.87 8.90 -39.42
N ASN A 494 -3.93 9.72 -39.41
CA ASN A 494 -5.23 9.36 -39.96
C ASN A 494 -5.53 10.00 -41.33
N THR A 495 -4.55 10.68 -41.93
CA THR A 495 -4.74 11.47 -43.16
C THR A 495 -3.55 11.35 -44.12
N THR A 496 -3.68 11.90 -45.34
CA THR A 496 -2.58 11.93 -46.33
C THR A 496 -2.27 13.36 -46.79
N PRO A 497 -1.02 13.65 -47.19
CA PRO A 497 -0.62 15.01 -47.59
C PRO A 497 -1.34 15.62 -48.80
N GLU A 498 -1.95 14.78 -49.63
CA GLU A 498 -2.71 15.17 -50.81
C GLU A 498 -4.10 15.71 -50.49
N GLN A 499 -4.64 15.42 -49.31
CA GLN A 499 -5.95 15.88 -48.87
C GLN A 499 -5.97 17.40 -48.64
N LYS A 500 -7.13 18.02 -48.87
CA LYS A 500 -7.39 19.42 -48.57
C LYS A 500 -7.92 19.56 -47.14
N TYR A 501 -7.19 20.32 -46.32
CA TYR A 501 -7.42 20.46 -44.88
C TYR A 501 -8.03 21.80 -44.49
N LEU A 502 -8.99 21.77 -43.56
CA LEU A 502 -9.55 22.93 -42.88
C LEU A 502 -9.34 22.79 -41.36
N GLU A 503 -8.87 23.85 -40.71
CA GLU A 503 -8.81 23.95 -39.24
C GLU A 503 -9.66 25.13 -38.76
N ILE A 504 -10.59 24.84 -37.87
CA ILE A 504 -11.47 25.82 -37.21
C ILE A 504 -10.97 26.00 -35.79
N GLY A 505 -10.67 27.25 -35.42
CA GLY A 505 -10.13 27.60 -34.10
C GLY A 505 -8.61 27.44 -34.08
N ILE A 506 -7.90 28.52 -34.40
CA ILE A 506 -6.44 28.55 -34.47
C ILE A 506 -5.93 29.65 -33.57
N GLU A 507 -5.69 29.28 -32.32
CA GLU A 507 -5.14 30.23 -31.36
C GLU A 507 -3.66 30.52 -31.65
N THR A 508 -2.77 29.54 -31.44
CA THR A 508 -1.30 29.74 -31.56
C THR A 508 -0.71 29.33 -32.91
N GLY A 509 -1.49 28.63 -33.74
CA GLY A 509 -1.02 28.06 -35.00
C GLY A 509 -0.11 26.83 -34.86
N TYR A 510 0.18 26.35 -33.65
CA TYR A 510 1.09 25.22 -33.46
C TYR A 510 0.57 23.94 -34.14
N ASN A 511 -0.70 23.59 -33.93
CA ASN A 511 -1.31 22.42 -34.57
C ASN A 511 -1.34 22.58 -36.09
N PHE A 512 -1.96 23.67 -36.58
CA PHE A 512 -2.01 24.04 -37.99
C PHE A 512 -0.65 24.00 -38.72
N ASN A 513 0.43 24.42 -38.07
CA ASN A 513 1.75 24.45 -38.70
C ASN A 513 2.36 23.06 -38.88
N ASN A 514 2.10 22.13 -37.96
CA ASN A 514 2.72 20.81 -37.91
C ASN A 514 1.92 19.71 -38.62
N VAL A 515 0.70 20.01 -39.09
CA VAL A 515 -0.02 19.08 -39.97
C VAL A 515 0.56 19.05 -41.39
N HIS A 516 0.62 17.86 -41.98
CA HIS A 516 1.36 17.56 -43.21
C HIS A 516 0.50 17.64 -44.48
N PHE A 517 -0.21 18.75 -44.70
CA PHE A 517 -1.04 18.94 -45.90
C PHE A 517 -0.41 19.91 -46.91
N LYS A 518 -0.52 19.58 -48.20
CA LYS A 518 -0.12 20.48 -49.31
C LYS A 518 -1.07 21.67 -49.44
N THR A 519 -2.35 21.49 -49.11
CA THR A 519 -3.37 22.52 -49.15
C THR A 519 -4.10 22.55 -47.82
N LYS A 520 -3.83 23.58 -47.01
CA LYS A 520 -4.47 23.80 -45.70
C LYS A 520 -5.03 25.21 -45.60
N ILE A 521 -6.21 25.32 -45.02
CA ILE A 521 -6.91 26.57 -44.74
C ILE A 521 -7.19 26.64 -43.25
N GLY A 522 -6.89 27.78 -42.64
CA GLY A 522 -7.14 28.02 -41.23
C GLY A 522 -8.11 29.17 -41.02
N VAL A 523 -9.03 29.02 -40.09
CA VAL A 523 -10.07 30.02 -39.79
C VAL A 523 -10.15 30.27 -38.29
N ASP A 524 -9.98 31.53 -37.90
CA ASP A 524 -10.13 31.98 -36.52
C ASP A 524 -10.44 33.47 -36.48
N PRO A 525 -11.40 33.97 -35.66
CA PRO A 525 -11.70 35.39 -35.59
C PRO A 525 -10.63 36.24 -34.90
N ASP A 526 -9.79 35.66 -34.05
CA ASP A 526 -8.77 36.32 -33.22
C ASP A 526 -7.49 35.46 -33.04
N PRO A 527 -6.80 35.08 -34.14
CA PRO A 527 -5.61 34.23 -34.07
C PRO A 527 -4.42 35.00 -33.49
N LYS A 528 -3.61 34.33 -32.67
CA LYS A 528 -2.39 34.88 -32.06
C LYS A 528 -1.12 34.62 -32.88
N CYS A 529 -1.23 34.00 -34.05
CA CYS A 529 -0.11 33.68 -34.93
C CYS A 529 -0.04 34.57 -36.19
N GLU A 530 1.15 34.69 -36.78
CA GLU A 530 1.41 35.51 -37.98
C GLU A 530 1.11 34.79 -39.30
N ASN A 531 0.65 33.53 -39.26
CA ASN A 531 0.28 32.78 -40.45
C ASN A 531 -0.86 33.47 -41.23
N GLU A 532 -0.98 33.18 -42.53
CA GLU A 532 -2.13 33.58 -43.36
C GLU A 532 -3.40 32.81 -42.93
N ILE A 533 -3.93 33.13 -41.75
CA ILE A 533 -5.19 32.62 -41.20
C ILE A 533 -6.32 33.56 -41.61
N ILE A 534 -7.45 33.00 -42.04
CA ILE A 534 -8.64 33.76 -42.40
C ILE A 534 -9.28 34.28 -41.11
N LYS A 535 -9.21 35.60 -40.91
CA LYS A 535 -9.73 36.31 -39.73
C LYS A 535 -11.25 36.50 -39.78
N LEU A 536 -11.99 35.40 -39.69
CA LEU A 536 -13.45 35.34 -39.70
C LEU A 536 -13.94 34.36 -38.64
N THR A 537 -15.19 34.51 -38.21
CA THR A 537 -15.88 33.40 -37.53
C THR A 537 -16.04 32.22 -38.50
N SER A 538 -16.16 31.01 -37.97
CA SER A 538 -16.42 29.81 -38.79
C SER A 538 -17.72 29.98 -39.60
N ASP A 539 -18.78 30.49 -38.98
CA ASP A 539 -20.06 30.78 -39.63
C ASP A 539 -19.89 31.75 -40.83
N ASP A 540 -19.17 32.86 -40.66
CA ASP A 540 -18.90 33.82 -41.75
C ASP A 540 -18.03 33.21 -42.86
N PHE A 541 -17.07 32.36 -42.49
CA PHE A 541 -16.23 31.65 -43.44
C PHE A 541 -17.07 30.69 -44.29
N PHE A 542 -17.87 29.81 -43.66
CA PHE A 542 -18.72 28.87 -44.38
C PHE A 542 -19.79 29.56 -45.23
N GLY A 543 -20.31 30.72 -44.79
CA GLY A 543 -21.23 31.54 -45.57
C GLY A 543 -20.64 32.12 -46.85
N LYS A 544 -19.31 32.27 -46.94
CA LYS A 544 -18.60 32.80 -48.12
C LYS A 544 -17.82 31.73 -48.91
N ASN A 545 -17.47 30.63 -48.27
CA ASN A 545 -16.60 29.60 -48.83
C ASN A 545 -17.34 28.68 -49.82
N CYS A 546 -16.77 28.54 -51.02
CA CYS A 546 -17.25 27.62 -52.05
C CYS A 546 -16.43 26.31 -52.12
N ASP A 547 -15.32 26.22 -51.39
CA ASP A 547 -14.43 25.06 -51.45
C ASP A 547 -14.94 23.88 -50.62
N PHE A 548 -14.60 22.68 -51.08
CA PHE A 548 -14.76 21.43 -50.33
C PHE A 548 -13.43 20.97 -49.73
N PHE A 549 -13.51 20.20 -48.64
CA PHE A 549 -12.39 19.70 -47.86
C PHE A 549 -12.46 18.18 -47.71
N ASP A 550 -11.31 17.52 -47.66
CA ASP A 550 -11.21 16.10 -47.36
C ASP A 550 -11.08 15.88 -45.85
N THR A 551 -10.48 16.84 -45.15
CA THR A 551 -10.24 16.78 -43.71
C THR A 551 -10.63 18.09 -43.04
N VAL A 552 -11.40 18.02 -41.95
CA VAL A 552 -11.71 19.18 -41.12
C VAL A 552 -11.35 18.90 -39.65
N PHE A 553 -10.63 19.81 -39.01
CA PHE A 553 -10.35 19.80 -37.56
C PHE A 553 -11.15 20.90 -36.87
N ILE A 554 -11.97 20.51 -35.89
CA ILE A 554 -12.84 21.40 -35.12
C ILE A 554 -12.24 21.57 -33.72
N ASP A 555 -11.70 22.75 -33.46
CA ASP A 555 -11.17 23.22 -32.16
C ASP A 555 -11.55 24.69 -31.93
N GLY A 556 -12.78 25.03 -32.34
CA GLY A 556 -13.36 26.37 -32.24
C GLY A 556 -13.82 26.71 -30.83
N MET A 557 -14.98 27.36 -30.71
CA MET A 557 -15.56 27.62 -29.39
C MET A 557 -16.11 26.32 -28.81
N HIS A 558 -15.63 25.91 -27.62
CA HIS A 558 -15.98 24.62 -27.01
C HIS A 558 -17.38 24.58 -26.35
N GLN A 559 -18.31 25.40 -26.86
CA GLN A 559 -19.70 25.40 -26.43
C GLN A 559 -20.54 24.62 -27.44
N SER A 560 -21.41 23.74 -26.95
CA SER A 560 -22.21 22.80 -27.74
C SER A 560 -22.93 23.43 -28.94
N GLU A 561 -23.42 24.67 -28.83
CA GLU A 561 -24.03 25.40 -29.96
C GLU A 561 -23.07 25.60 -31.13
N TYR A 562 -21.83 25.99 -30.84
CA TYR A 562 -20.83 26.31 -31.85
C TYR A 562 -20.25 25.03 -32.45
N VAL A 563 -19.94 24.04 -31.61
CA VAL A 563 -19.47 22.72 -32.05
C VAL A 563 -20.49 22.07 -32.99
N LEU A 564 -21.78 22.14 -32.65
CA LEU A 564 -22.87 21.62 -33.48
C LEU A 564 -22.92 22.32 -34.85
N ARG A 565 -22.85 23.65 -34.87
CA ARG A 565 -22.84 24.43 -36.13
C ARG A 565 -21.60 24.14 -36.96
N ASP A 566 -20.42 24.13 -36.33
CA ASP A 566 -19.15 23.83 -36.99
C ASP A 566 -19.17 22.44 -37.60
N PHE A 567 -19.69 21.44 -36.87
CA PHE A 567 -19.86 20.09 -37.39
C PHE A 567 -20.79 20.05 -38.61
N ASN A 568 -22.00 20.61 -38.48
CA ASN A 568 -22.99 20.62 -39.56
C ASN A 568 -22.49 21.35 -40.82
N ASN A 569 -21.84 22.51 -40.64
CA ASN A 569 -21.21 23.27 -41.71
C ASN A 569 -20.08 22.47 -42.38
N SER A 570 -19.26 21.79 -41.58
CA SER A 570 -18.17 20.95 -42.05
C SER A 570 -18.68 19.78 -42.90
N ILE A 571 -19.73 19.08 -42.45
CA ILE A 571 -20.38 18.01 -43.24
C ILE A 571 -20.85 18.52 -44.59
N SER A 572 -21.43 19.73 -44.65
CA SER A 572 -21.94 20.31 -45.89
C SER A 572 -20.84 20.63 -46.92
N LYS A 573 -19.59 20.82 -46.48
CA LYS A 573 -18.42 21.13 -47.30
C LYS A 573 -17.38 20.00 -47.31
N LEU A 574 -17.75 18.82 -46.83
CA LEU A 574 -16.88 17.66 -46.83
C LEU A 574 -16.97 16.92 -48.17
N ASN A 575 -15.82 16.49 -48.71
CA ASN A 575 -15.78 15.54 -49.82
C ASN A 575 -16.26 14.16 -49.36
N ASP A 576 -16.60 13.31 -50.32
CA ASP A 576 -17.05 11.94 -50.01
C ASP A 576 -15.92 11.14 -49.37
N ASN A 577 -16.23 10.37 -48.32
CA ASN A 577 -15.27 9.70 -47.44
C ASN A 577 -14.31 10.65 -46.68
N GLY A 578 -14.66 11.93 -46.54
CA GLY A 578 -13.87 12.86 -45.73
C GLY A 578 -13.91 12.53 -44.24
N VAL A 579 -12.97 13.12 -43.51
CA VAL A 579 -12.75 12.88 -42.08
C VAL A 579 -12.93 14.18 -41.32
N ILE A 580 -13.72 14.14 -40.25
CA ILE A 580 -13.85 15.23 -39.30
C ILE A 580 -13.16 14.83 -38.00
N PHE A 581 -12.33 15.72 -37.48
CA PHE A 581 -11.70 15.61 -36.19
C PHE A 581 -12.37 16.61 -35.25
N ILE A 582 -12.68 16.20 -34.03
CA ILE A 582 -13.23 17.07 -32.99
C ILE A 582 -12.30 16.97 -31.78
N ASP A 583 -11.81 18.12 -31.31
CA ASP A 583 -10.93 18.19 -30.14
C ASP A 583 -11.72 18.21 -28.83
N ASP A 584 -11.02 17.98 -27.72
CA ASP A 584 -11.53 18.14 -26.35
C ASP A 584 -12.81 17.35 -26.03
N ILE A 585 -12.89 16.13 -26.58
CA ILE A 585 -14.05 15.24 -26.45
C ILE A 585 -14.13 14.47 -25.10
N LEU A 586 -13.10 14.54 -24.26
CA LEU A 586 -12.94 13.79 -23.02
C LEU A 586 -12.48 14.71 -21.85
N PRO A 587 -13.40 15.45 -21.20
CA PRO A 587 -13.08 16.24 -19.99
C PRO A 587 -12.50 15.36 -18.88
N LEU A 588 -11.45 15.82 -18.19
CA LEU A 588 -10.86 15.04 -17.08
C LEU A 588 -11.68 15.11 -15.79
N ASN A 589 -12.40 16.21 -15.58
CA ASN A 589 -13.20 16.43 -14.39
C ASN A 589 -14.41 17.30 -14.70
N TYR A 590 -15.29 17.45 -13.70
CA TYR A 590 -16.52 18.21 -13.82
C TYR A 590 -16.31 19.69 -14.21
N ASN A 591 -15.21 20.32 -13.76
CA ASN A 591 -14.94 21.73 -14.03
C ASN A 591 -14.50 21.97 -15.48
N GLU A 592 -13.73 21.06 -16.06
CA GLU A 592 -13.26 21.18 -17.46
C GLU A 592 -14.44 21.24 -18.44
N GLN A 593 -15.55 20.55 -18.15
CA GLN A 593 -16.72 20.51 -19.06
C GLN A 593 -17.72 21.66 -18.90
N LEU A 594 -17.51 22.58 -17.96
CA LEU A 594 -18.48 23.65 -17.72
C LEU A 594 -18.64 24.50 -18.98
N LYS A 595 -19.88 24.87 -19.34
CA LYS A 595 -20.14 25.67 -20.55
C LYS A 595 -19.42 27.02 -20.56
N ILE A 596 -19.16 27.57 -19.37
CA ILE A 596 -18.30 28.73 -19.15
C ILE A 596 -17.31 28.30 -18.05
N PRO A 597 -15.99 28.41 -18.28
CA PRO A 597 -15.01 28.04 -17.26
C PRO A 597 -15.14 28.95 -16.03
N ASN A 598 -14.77 28.48 -14.85
CA ASN A 598 -14.79 29.28 -13.63
C ASN A 598 -13.80 30.47 -13.71
N LYS A 599 -12.62 30.25 -14.31
CA LYS A 599 -11.59 31.27 -14.52
C LYS A 599 -11.59 31.71 -15.98
N HIS A 600 -12.34 32.77 -16.27
CA HIS A 600 -12.42 33.34 -17.62
C HIS A 600 -12.44 34.87 -17.62
N VAL A 601 -12.16 35.45 -18.79
CA VAL A 601 -12.36 36.86 -19.11
C VAL A 601 -12.98 36.98 -20.49
N TYR A 602 -13.65 38.09 -20.77
CA TYR A 602 -14.10 38.42 -22.11
C TYR A 602 -13.22 39.53 -22.68
N GLU A 603 -12.50 39.25 -23.75
CA GLU A 603 -11.66 40.21 -24.47
C GLU A 603 -12.29 40.43 -25.85
N ASN A 604 -12.65 41.68 -26.17
CA ASN A 604 -13.38 42.03 -27.41
C ASN A 604 -14.66 41.20 -27.65
N GLY A 605 -15.33 40.79 -26.57
CA GLY A 605 -16.54 39.95 -26.64
C GLY A 605 -16.28 38.45 -26.85
N ILE A 606 -15.02 38.03 -26.92
CA ILE A 606 -14.61 36.64 -27.07
C ILE A 606 -14.26 36.07 -25.70
N LEU A 607 -14.82 34.90 -25.37
CA LEU A 607 -14.51 34.17 -24.14
C LEU A 607 -13.05 33.68 -24.18
N LYS A 608 -12.26 34.06 -23.19
CA LYS A 608 -10.88 33.59 -22.98
C LYS A 608 -10.79 32.89 -21.63
N TYR A 609 -10.37 31.63 -21.63
CA TYR A 609 -10.21 30.82 -20.43
C TYR A 609 -8.79 30.97 -19.84
N ARG A 610 -8.66 30.78 -18.52
CA ARG A 610 -7.39 30.85 -17.77
C ARG A 610 -7.16 29.62 -16.91
N GLU A 611 -7.78 28.52 -17.31
CA GLU A 611 -7.67 27.20 -16.70
C GLU A 611 -7.91 26.13 -17.77
N PRO A 612 -7.48 24.87 -17.55
CA PRO A 612 -7.86 23.77 -18.44
C PRO A 612 -9.38 23.71 -18.63
N TRP A 613 -9.81 23.65 -19.88
CA TRP A 613 -11.21 23.74 -20.26
C TRP A 613 -11.42 22.98 -21.57
N THR A 614 -12.47 22.17 -21.62
CA THR A 614 -12.92 21.44 -22.83
C THR A 614 -14.31 21.88 -23.26
N GLY A 615 -14.97 22.71 -22.44
CA GLY A 615 -16.39 23.00 -22.55
C GLY A 615 -17.29 21.77 -22.61
N ASP A 616 -18.50 21.95 -23.12
CA ASP A 616 -19.51 20.89 -23.18
C ASP A 616 -19.49 20.13 -24.53
N VAL A 617 -18.34 20.09 -25.21
CA VAL A 617 -18.10 19.39 -26.49
C VAL A 617 -18.54 17.93 -26.43
N TRP A 618 -18.21 17.22 -25.35
CA TRP A 618 -18.53 15.80 -25.16
C TRP A 618 -20.03 15.51 -25.30
N LYS A 619 -20.91 16.48 -25.00
CA LYS A 619 -22.36 16.32 -25.12
C LYS A 619 -22.82 16.18 -26.57
N VAL A 620 -22.20 16.95 -27.48
CA VAL A 620 -22.47 16.87 -28.92
C VAL A 620 -21.99 15.53 -29.46
N VAL A 621 -20.78 15.12 -29.07
CA VAL A 621 -20.23 13.82 -29.49
C VAL A 621 -21.06 12.66 -28.94
N TYR A 622 -21.51 12.74 -27.69
CA TYR A 622 -22.40 11.73 -27.11
C TYR A 622 -23.70 11.60 -27.90
N TYR A 623 -24.31 12.73 -28.27
CA TYR A 623 -25.51 12.73 -29.12
C TYR A 623 -25.24 12.07 -30.48
N MET A 624 -24.11 12.39 -31.12
CA MET A 624 -23.70 11.77 -32.39
C MET A 624 -23.53 10.25 -32.26
N LEU A 625 -22.81 9.78 -31.25
CA LEU A 625 -22.57 8.34 -31.03
C LEU A 625 -23.87 7.59 -30.72
N LYS A 626 -24.78 8.24 -30.01
CA LYS A 626 -26.07 7.66 -29.63
C LYS A 626 -27.04 7.52 -30.79
N TYR A 627 -27.13 8.54 -31.65
CA TYR A 627 -28.20 8.62 -32.67
C TYR A 627 -27.71 8.50 -34.12
N HIS A 628 -26.41 8.64 -34.37
CA HIS A 628 -25.81 8.68 -35.72
C HIS A 628 -24.63 7.72 -35.90
N SER A 629 -24.46 6.73 -35.03
CA SER A 629 -23.33 5.79 -35.09
C SER A 629 -23.25 4.95 -36.37
N THR A 630 -24.32 4.86 -37.16
CA THR A 630 -24.31 4.20 -38.48
C THR A 630 -23.82 5.10 -39.61
N ASP A 631 -23.70 6.41 -39.37
CA ASP A 631 -23.36 7.40 -40.39
C ASP A 631 -21.85 7.67 -40.49
N PHE A 632 -21.06 7.16 -39.54
CA PHE A 632 -19.60 7.34 -39.50
C PHE A 632 -18.88 6.15 -38.84
N GLU A 633 -17.60 5.97 -39.18
CA GLU A 633 -16.67 5.16 -38.38
C GLU A 633 -16.03 6.06 -37.32
N PHE A 634 -16.07 5.65 -36.06
CA PHE A 634 -15.49 6.39 -34.93
C PHE A 634 -14.19 5.76 -34.44
N LYS A 635 -13.18 6.60 -34.25
CA LYS A 635 -11.99 6.31 -33.45
C LYS A 635 -11.72 7.48 -32.54
N TYR A 636 -10.94 7.25 -31.49
CA TYR A 636 -10.47 8.32 -30.64
C TYR A 636 -9.03 8.11 -30.25
N TYR A 637 -8.37 9.22 -29.93
CA TYR A 637 -7.02 9.26 -29.40
C TYR A 637 -7.05 10.10 -28.13
N ASN A 638 -6.40 9.65 -27.07
CA ASN A 638 -6.31 10.36 -25.79
C ASN A 638 -4.90 10.28 -25.22
N ASN A 639 -4.37 11.44 -24.81
CA ASN A 639 -3.06 11.58 -24.19
C ASN A 639 -3.13 12.69 -23.12
N GLN A 640 -2.10 12.83 -22.28
CA GLN A 640 -2.11 13.84 -21.20
C GLN A 640 -2.15 15.28 -21.74
N ASN A 641 -1.63 15.49 -22.95
CA ASN A 641 -1.45 16.81 -23.57
C ASN A 641 -2.70 17.38 -24.27
N TYR A 642 -3.73 16.56 -24.51
CA TYR A 642 -4.97 16.98 -25.18
C TYR A 642 -6.14 16.16 -24.66
N ARG A 643 -7.33 16.75 -24.51
CA ARG A 643 -8.46 16.12 -23.82
C ARG A 643 -9.29 15.25 -24.76
N GLY A 644 -8.61 14.35 -25.46
CA GLY A 644 -9.19 13.47 -26.46
C GLY A 644 -9.42 14.15 -27.81
N VAL A 645 -9.05 13.47 -28.90
CA VAL A 645 -9.40 13.83 -30.28
C VAL A 645 -10.29 12.72 -30.84
N GLY A 646 -11.54 13.07 -31.18
CA GLY A 646 -12.46 12.19 -31.88
C GLY A 646 -12.20 12.24 -33.39
N VAL A 647 -12.13 11.08 -34.04
CA VAL A 647 -11.91 10.92 -35.48
C VAL A 647 -13.16 10.28 -36.08
N PHE A 648 -13.87 11.04 -36.90
CA PHE A 648 -15.13 10.67 -37.54
C PHE A 648 -14.92 10.55 -39.04
N LYS A 649 -14.77 9.33 -39.53
CA LYS A 649 -14.73 9.08 -40.97
C LYS A 649 -16.17 8.93 -41.47
N ILE A 650 -16.64 9.91 -42.23
CA ILE A 650 -18.04 10.06 -42.59
C ILE A 650 -18.40 9.08 -43.72
N LEU A 651 -19.36 8.19 -43.44
CA LEU A 651 -19.87 7.21 -44.40
C LEU A 651 -21.08 7.77 -45.16
N ASN A 652 -22.01 8.39 -44.44
CA ASN A 652 -23.19 9.05 -44.98
C ASN A 652 -23.26 10.48 -44.44
N LYS A 653 -23.41 11.47 -45.32
CA LYS A 653 -23.57 12.86 -44.87
C LYS A 653 -24.92 13.04 -44.18
N PHE A 654 -24.91 13.58 -42.96
CA PHE A 654 -26.09 13.84 -42.15
C PHE A 654 -26.01 15.25 -41.53
N ASN A 655 -27.16 15.77 -41.13
CA ASN A 655 -27.23 17.07 -40.45
C ASN A 655 -27.99 16.90 -39.14
N ILE A 656 -27.44 17.42 -38.05
CA ILE A 656 -28.11 17.38 -36.75
C ILE A 656 -29.00 18.62 -36.63
N PRO A 657 -30.33 18.49 -36.47
CA PRO A 657 -31.22 19.65 -36.39
C PRO A 657 -30.83 20.57 -35.24
N GLU A 658 -30.82 21.89 -35.47
CA GLU A 658 -30.53 22.88 -34.41
C GLU A 658 -31.47 22.74 -33.20
N ALA A 659 -32.70 22.28 -33.41
CA ALA A 659 -33.66 21.99 -32.34
C ALA A 659 -33.19 20.91 -31.35
N SER A 660 -32.18 20.12 -31.70
CA SER A 660 -31.60 19.08 -30.83
C SER A 660 -30.69 19.68 -29.75
N ILE A 661 -30.36 20.97 -29.83
CA ILE A 661 -29.42 21.62 -28.89
C ILE A 661 -29.93 21.61 -27.45
N ASP A 662 -31.24 21.70 -27.24
CA ASP A 662 -31.84 21.64 -25.90
C ASP A 662 -31.67 20.25 -25.28
N GLU A 663 -31.81 19.18 -26.07
CA GLU A 663 -31.55 17.80 -25.62
C GLU A 663 -30.06 17.60 -25.33
N ILE A 664 -29.17 18.08 -26.20
CA ILE A 664 -27.73 18.01 -26.01
C ILE A 664 -27.33 18.72 -24.71
N ASN A 665 -27.82 19.95 -24.50
CA ASN A 665 -27.52 20.73 -23.30
C ASN A 665 -28.04 20.09 -22.01
N ALA A 666 -29.11 19.28 -22.10
CA ALA A 666 -29.72 18.61 -20.96
C ALA A 666 -28.89 17.44 -20.41
N TYR A 667 -27.88 16.92 -21.13
CA TYR A 667 -26.99 15.90 -20.58
C TYR A 667 -26.23 16.42 -19.35
N GLU A 668 -26.24 15.63 -18.28
CA GLU A 668 -25.60 15.96 -17.01
C GLU A 668 -24.34 15.11 -16.79
N TYR A 669 -23.24 15.74 -16.40
CA TYR A 669 -21.95 15.06 -16.22
C TYR A 669 -22.02 13.84 -15.28
N TYR A 670 -22.68 13.97 -14.12
CA TYR A 670 -22.74 12.87 -13.15
C TYR A 670 -23.74 11.76 -13.49
N LYS A 671 -24.60 11.94 -14.50
CA LYS A 671 -25.60 10.94 -14.91
C LYS A 671 -25.25 10.29 -16.24
N ASP A 672 -24.87 11.10 -17.22
CA ASP A 672 -24.78 10.69 -18.63
C ASP A 672 -23.35 10.45 -19.09
N PHE A 673 -22.35 11.09 -18.47
CA PHE A 673 -20.95 10.96 -18.90
C PHE A 673 -20.49 9.51 -18.84
N ASN A 674 -20.81 8.77 -17.78
CA ASN A 674 -20.45 7.34 -17.70
C ASN A 674 -21.06 6.48 -18.82
N GLN A 675 -22.23 6.86 -19.35
CA GLN A 675 -22.84 6.16 -20.50
C GLN A 675 -22.11 6.52 -21.80
N TYR A 676 -21.71 7.79 -21.94
CA TYR A 676 -20.85 8.24 -23.03
C TYR A 676 -19.52 7.48 -23.09
N LEU A 677 -18.94 7.13 -21.94
CA LEU A 677 -17.68 6.38 -21.88
C LEU A 677 -17.75 4.95 -22.40
N ILE A 678 -18.94 4.36 -22.55
CA ILE A 678 -19.12 3.01 -23.10
C ILE A 678 -18.69 2.94 -24.58
N TYR A 679 -18.63 4.08 -25.28
CA TYR A 679 -18.23 4.17 -26.68
C TYR A 679 -16.70 4.23 -26.89
N PHE A 680 -15.92 4.19 -25.81
CA PHE A 680 -14.46 4.31 -25.78
C PHE A 680 -13.87 3.01 -25.22
#